data_AF-A0A3R9XD65-F1
#
_entry.id   AF-A0A3R9XD65-F1
#
_cell.length_a   1.000
_cell.length_b   1.000
_cell.length_c   1.000
_cell.angle_alpha   90.00
_cell.angle_beta   90.00
_cell.angle_gamma   90.00
#
_symmetry.space_group_name_H-M   'P 1'
#
loop_
_entity.id
_entity.type
_entity.pdbx_description
1 polymer ?
#
loop_
_entity_poly.entity_id
_entity_poly.type
_entity_poly.pdbx_seq_one_letter_code
_entity_poly.pdbx_strand_id
1 'polypeptide(L)'
;MLLVVTVLWWAGAGTARAHAGDRDACRADLLDTRGAQVTAKIAFEPHAHNQASSEMTVHLSRAWPLAGNLAFGPKTPEYRLAIRCLFREAHEDLRLRRREWRFEEPRVTMWDDGVTVRYEAIAFIERPETFRLGPWEIRVDGGQQRWHVLLRPPSTLAHARWDRVEVDLGGLDDYRVRPVASATDAHALVWSKPAAPAVQIDVDPPWQHSYNVGTTPAWPLVAGIVSWWVFASGVIVVAAVRTRRAQPAAAPAGPPEPPVRIPWVPWRRSGRQGRRLWEGPAPALLQWAVLSLVVALMLRVNTHPPAFLTMGRVYLVAVLTGLALTLLARPWAHTASPDTPGPGPAVRPAACGVRRRQALALVSVAVVTALLASLVVLAPRLFGLRTDLVPEDPHATRSLVALVVLGVATLWLWLVAMAAWAWRFAREGGLVRRTWMQKWDEQPVRRTLAASALLAVAAGALPALMWWTHQYRVQRLYWLSEQSGIDLERPVFLRGFALTGLTWLYAYAWLLTAIALVALLHFRVEAAKARTGRGHDELAVGPSDAELLLTVAVFTLAVGLRHVTFAGANVLFGLWLLLNLASLYALVAVGRRCSVLGRAGAQFCTQRLGTAQRRQELLVKAHQYRNVRSQLSALDRGKGEGGLSRKKLETTLRELQQWLFAGWEKDKGQPPTEFSVQDIALSWGPGGHWWDNARHAARLAFWFGLPASAALVYLTYFKDARTQRVVFTDLVGVPEIAAKFLSWQIAWAGAGLVLGALWRLLPGRRSPVRALSLTAAYAVPLGLGALVSRITDAQLGLVFLNILLMLLVLTLTGMWLDMLTFADERMFYSSRYGLLASIYQLRGMSTQVAYVVAQLVVVVQLWRQLVGSDSAPR
;
A
#
# COMPACT_ATOMS: atom_id res chain seq x y z
N MET A 1 -2.53 -32.61 -9.66
CA MET A 1 -2.41 -32.51 -8.19
C MET A 1 -3.03 -31.22 -7.65
N LEU A 2 -2.48 -30.01 -7.89
CA LEU A 2 -3.09 -28.75 -7.40
C LEU A 2 -4.51 -28.49 -7.92
N LEU A 3 -4.74 -28.73 -9.21
CA LEU A 3 -6.05 -28.65 -9.87
C LEU A 3 -7.05 -29.68 -9.30
N VAL A 4 -6.55 -30.82 -8.81
CA VAL A 4 -7.36 -31.91 -8.24
C VAL A 4 -7.73 -31.60 -6.79
N VAL A 5 -6.83 -30.98 -6.01
CA VAL A 5 -7.12 -30.52 -4.65
C VAL A 5 -8.09 -29.34 -4.65
N THR A 6 -7.97 -28.39 -5.59
CA THR A 6 -8.97 -27.33 -5.76
C THR A 6 -10.31 -27.86 -6.25
N VAL A 7 -10.36 -28.89 -7.10
CA VAL A 7 -11.63 -29.48 -7.54
C VAL A 7 -12.29 -30.29 -6.41
N LEU A 8 -11.53 -31.04 -5.62
CA LEU A 8 -12.04 -31.81 -4.48
C LEU A 8 -12.56 -30.92 -3.34
N TRP A 9 -11.94 -29.76 -3.10
CA TRP A 9 -12.41 -28.84 -2.05
C TRP A 9 -13.70 -28.09 -2.43
N TRP A 10 -13.97 -27.95 -3.73
CA TRP A 10 -15.17 -27.31 -4.27
C TRP A 10 -16.33 -28.28 -4.54
N ALA A 11 -16.05 -29.58 -4.57
CA ALA A 11 -17.03 -30.65 -4.81
C ALA A 11 -17.77 -31.13 -3.55
N GLY A 12 -17.63 -30.43 -2.41
CA GLY A 12 -18.46 -30.65 -1.23
C GLY A 12 -19.93 -30.38 -1.56
N ALA A 13 -20.63 -31.44 -1.96
CA ALA A 13 -22.02 -31.42 -2.38
C ALA A 13 -22.92 -31.12 -1.17
N GLY A 14 -23.51 -29.92 -1.16
CA GLY A 14 -24.64 -29.62 -0.29
C GLY A 14 -25.86 -30.36 -0.81
N THR A 15 -26.52 -31.12 0.05
CA THR A 15 -27.80 -31.77 -0.25
C THR A 15 -28.89 -30.70 -0.30
N ALA A 16 -29.47 -30.48 -1.48
CA ALA A 16 -30.64 -29.64 -1.64
C ALA A 16 -31.84 -30.33 -0.97
N ARG A 17 -32.39 -29.73 0.09
CA ARG A 17 -33.73 -30.05 0.58
C ARG A 17 -34.69 -29.03 -0.04
N ALA A 18 -35.56 -29.51 -0.92
CA ALA A 18 -36.73 -28.77 -1.34
C ALA A 18 -37.75 -28.80 -0.20
N HIS A 19 -38.25 -27.63 0.21
CA HIS A 19 -39.49 -27.52 0.96
C HIS A 19 -40.43 -26.59 0.19
N ALA A 20 -41.68 -27.01 0.14
CA ALA A 20 -42.76 -26.30 -0.53
C ALA A 20 -43.03 -24.98 0.21
N GLY A 21 -43.10 -23.89 -0.56
CA GLY A 21 -43.50 -22.59 -0.05
C GLY A 21 -44.96 -22.64 0.37
N ASP A 22 -45.20 -22.61 1.68
CA ASP A 22 -46.53 -22.45 2.23
C ASP A 22 -46.88 -20.96 2.29
N ARG A 23 -48.05 -20.61 1.77
CA ARG A 23 -48.57 -19.23 1.79
C ARG A 23 -49.06 -18.96 3.23
N ASP A 24 -48.62 -17.84 3.79
CA ASP A 24 -48.92 -17.32 5.14
C ASP A 24 -48.21 -17.93 6.37
N ALA A 25 -46.98 -18.40 6.20
CA ALA A 25 -46.13 -18.82 7.33
C ALA A 25 -45.94 -17.76 8.44
N CYS A 26 -46.06 -16.47 8.13
CA CYS A 26 -45.84 -15.37 9.09
C CYS A 26 -47.09 -14.96 9.91
N ARG A 27 -48.30 -15.39 9.52
CA ARG A 27 -49.58 -15.06 10.18
C ARG A 27 -49.70 -13.60 10.63
N ALA A 28 -49.61 -12.68 9.66
CA ALA A 28 -49.67 -11.23 9.89
C ALA A 28 -51.00 -10.78 10.55
N ASP A 29 -52.08 -11.52 10.29
CA ASP A 29 -53.42 -11.34 10.86
C ASP A 29 -53.44 -11.33 12.40
N LEU A 30 -52.56 -12.10 13.03
CA LEU A 30 -52.49 -12.23 14.50
C LEU A 30 -51.60 -11.17 15.16
N LEU A 31 -50.75 -10.48 14.39
CA LEU A 31 -49.97 -9.33 14.86
C LEU A 31 -50.81 -8.06 14.87
N ASP A 32 -51.74 -7.96 13.92
CA ASP A 32 -52.70 -6.87 13.75
C ASP A 32 -53.72 -6.81 14.91
N THR A 33 -54.35 -7.95 15.22
CA THR A 33 -55.47 -8.01 16.18
C THR A 33 -55.07 -7.94 17.66
N ARG A 34 -53.80 -8.15 18.03
CA ARG A 34 -53.37 -8.31 19.44
C ARG A 34 -52.20 -7.40 19.87
N GLY A 35 -51.95 -6.31 19.14
CA GLY A 35 -51.19 -5.18 19.66
C GLY A 35 -49.67 -5.37 19.71
N ALA A 36 -49.06 -5.79 18.60
CA ALA A 36 -47.60 -5.64 18.46
C ALA A 36 -47.24 -4.15 18.58
N GLN A 37 -46.35 -3.82 19.52
CA GLN A 37 -45.88 -2.45 19.75
C GLN A 37 -44.51 -2.27 19.09
N VAL A 38 -44.37 -1.24 18.28
CA VAL A 38 -43.15 -0.99 17.51
C VAL A 38 -42.57 0.37 17.85
N THR A 39 -41.26 0.38 18.08
CA THR A 39 -40.47 1.61 18.09
C THR A 39 -39.38 1.51 17.03
N ALA A 40 -39.14 2.60 16.31
CA ALA A 40 -38.09 2.66 15.30
C ALA A 40 -37.31 3.96 15.42
N LYS A 41 -35.99 3.85 15.28
CA LYS A 41 -35.05 4.96 15.24
C LYS A 41 -34.16 4.83 14.02
N ILE A 42 -33.87 5.95 13.38
CA ILE A 42 -32.73 6.11 12.47
C ILE A 42 -31.87 7.26 12.98
N ALA A 43 -30.56 7.11 12.96
CA ALA A 43 -29.63 8.17 13.30
C ALA A 43 -28.58 8.34 12.20
N PHE A 44 -28.29 9.58 11.85
CA PHE A 44 -27.25 9.94 10.89
C PHE A 44 -26.00 10.43 11.62
N GLU A 45 -24.85 9.90 11.24
CA GLU A 45 -23.55 10.34 11.73
C GLU A 45 -22.74 10.88 10.54
N PRO A 46 -22.99 12.12 10.10
CA PRO A 46 -22.38 12.68 8.89
C PRO A 46 -20.84 12.71 8.96
N HIS A 47 -20.28 13.02 10.14
CA HIS A 47 -18.83 13.07 10.38
C HIS A 47 -18.14 11.68 10.48
N ALA A 48 -18.92 10.59 10.53
CA ALA A 48 -18.43 9.22 10.67
C ALA A 48 -18.59 8.39 9.38
N HIS A 49 -18.16 8.93 8.23
CA HIS A 49 -18.28 8.31 6.89
C HIS A 49 -19.72 8.28 6.33
N ASN A 50 -20.53 9.33 6.58
CA ASN A 50 -21.94 9.36 6.18
C ASN A 50 -22.66 8.06 6.60
N GLN A 51 -22.45 7.67 7.86
CA GLN A 51 -23.04 6.46 8.40
C GLN A 51 -24.49 6.74 8.80
N ALA A 52 -25.38 5.79 8.51
CA ALA A 52 -26.72 5.75 9.06
C ALA A 52 -26.84 4.52 9.95
N SER A 53 -27.36 4.67 11.16
CA SER A 53 -27.72 3.56 12.05
C SER A 53 -29.23 3.46 12.18
N SER A 54 -29.75 2.24 12.24
CA SER A 54 -31.16 1.98 12.48
C SER A 54 -31.31 1.04 13.65
N GLU A 55 -32.21 1.43 14.56
CA GLU A 55 -32.65 0.62 15.67
C GLU A 55 -34.16 0.40 15.57
N MET A 56 -34.60 -0.82 15.82
CA MET A 56 -36.03 -1.17 15.82
C MET A 56 -36.30 -2.14 16.96
N THR A 57 -37.28 -1.83 17.81
CA THR A 57 -37.73 -2.71 18.89
C THR A 57 -39.19 -3.06 18.69
N VAL A 58 -39.48 -4.36 18.73
CA VAL A 58 -40.82 -4.91 18.56
C VAL A 58 -41.21 -5.69 19.81
N HIS A 59 -42.29 -5.30 20.46
CA HIS A 59 -42.92 -6.06 21.55
C HIS A 59 -44.08 -6.88 20.99
N LEU A 60 -44.08 -8.18 21.28
CA LEU A 60 -44.97 -9.17 20.71
C LEU A 60 -45.69 -9.92 21.83
N SER A 61 -46.97 -10.22 21.61
CA SER A 61 -47.72 -11.13 22.48
C SER A 61 -47.24 -12.58 22.28
N ARG A 62 -47.22 -13.37 23.37
CA ARG A 62 -46.99 -14.83 23.30
C ARG A 62 -47.99 -15.58 22.42
N ALA A 63 -49.14 -14.97 22.12
CA ALA A 63 -50.15 -15.56 21.26
C ALA A 63 -49.76 -15.61 19.78
N TRP A 64 -48.72 -14.88 19.35
CA TRP A 64 -48.22 -14.99 17.98
C TRP A 64 -47.54 -16.36 17.79
N PRO A 65 -47.91 -17.17 16.79
CA PRO A 65 -47.44 -18.56 16.67
C PRO A 65 -45.92 -18.74 16.61
N LEU A 66 -45.21 -17.74 16.09
CA LEU A 66 -43.75 -17.76 15.97
C LEU A 66 -43.03 -17.15 17.19
N ALA A 67 -43.76 -16.66 18.21
CA ALA A 67 -43.15 -16.07 19.41
C ALA A 67 -42.28 -17.07 20.17
N GLY A 68 -42.72 -18.34 20.27
CA GLY A 68 -41.91 -19.41 20.86
C GLY A 68 -40.63 -19.69 20.09
N ASN A 69 -40.62 -19.46 18.78
CA ASN A 69 -39.46 -19.71 17.93
C ASN A 69 -38.33 -18.69 18.17
N LEU A 70 -38.65 -17.52 18.72
CA LEU A 70 -37.67 -16.49 19.07
C LEU A 70 -36.79 -16.90 20.27
N ALA A 71 -37.23 -17.90 21.07
CA ALA A 71 -36.44 -18.45 22.16
C ALA A 71 -35.38 -19.47 21.68
N PHE A 72 -35.44 -19.93 20.43
CA PHE A 72 -34.42 -20.82 19.88
C PHE A 72 -33.12 -20.09 19.56
N GLY A 73 -32.04 -20.86 19.41
CA GLY A 73 -30.73 -20.30 19.05
C GLY A 73 -30.75 -19.62 17.67
N PRO A 74 -29.94 -18.57 17.45
CA PRO A 74 -30.00 -17.71 16.25
C PRO A 74 -29.67 -18.40 14.92
N LYS A 75 -29.11 -19.60 14.98
CA LYS A 75 -28.77 -20.42 13.81
C LYS A 75 -29.87 -21.40 13.40
N THR A 76 -30.92 -21.53 14.21
CA THR A 76 -32.04 -22.45 13.93
C THR A 76 -32.94 -21.88 12.81
N PRO A 77 -33.47 -22.73 11.93
CA PRO A 77 -34.38 -22.28 10.87
C PRO A 77 -35.66 -21.65 11.46
N GLU A 78 -36.13 -22.12 12.61
CA GLU A 78 -37.31 -21.62 13.31
C GLU A 78 -37.11 -20.16 13.77
N TYR A 79 -35.97 -19.87 14.42
CA TYR A 79 -35.62 -18.50 14.82
C TYR A 79 -35.51 -17.58 13.59
N ARG A 80 -34.82 -18.03 12.54
CA ARG A 80 -34.62 -17.22 11.32
C ARG A 80 -35.93 -16.93 10.62
N LEU A 81 -36.86 -17.89 10.58
CA LEU A 81 -38.20 -17.66 10.04
C LEU A 81 -38.94 -16.59 10.84
N ALA A 82 -38.95 -16.69 12.18
CA ALA A 82 -39.60 -15.70 13.05
C ALA A 82 -39.02 -14.29 12.86
N ILE A 83 -37.70 -14.16 12.86
CA ILE A 83 -37.02 -12.86 12.64
C ILE A 83 -37.25 -12.34 11.21
N ARG A 84 -37.26 -13.20 10.19
CA ARG A 84 -37.57 -12.81 8.81
C ARG A 84 -38.97 -12.21 8.74
N CYS A 85 -39.95 -12.84 9.38
CA CYS A 85 -41.32 -12.32 9.42
C CYS A 85 -41.43 -10.94 10.10
N LEU A 86 -40.55 -10.60 11.04
CA LEU A 86 -40.58 -9.30 11.73
C LEU A 86 -39.87 -8.18 10.98
N PHE A 87 -38.79 -8.47 10.26
CA PHE A 87 -37.90 -7.43 9.71
C PHE A 87 -37.73 -7.46 8.18
N ARG A 88 -38.32 -8.44 7.48
CA ARG A 88 -38.18 -8.60 6.03
C ARG A 88 -39.53 -8.72 5.34
N GLU A 89 -39.59 -8.29 4.09
CA GLU A 89 -40.72 -8.62 3.22
C GLU A 89 -40.59 -10.07 2.71
N ALA A 90 -41.73 -10.70 2.41
CA ALA A 90 -41.75 -12.09 1.92
C ALA A 90 -40.91 -12.27 0.65
N HIS A 91 -40.93 -11.28 -0.26
CA HIS A 91 -40.27 -11.31 -1.58
C HIS A 91 -39.26 -10.16 -1.77
N GLU A 92 -38.53 -9.81 -0.71
CA GLU A 92 -37.59 -8.68 -0.77
C GLU A 92 -36.41 -8.89 -1.73
N ASP A 93 -36.10 -7.88 -2.55
CA ASP A 93 -34.85 -7.86 -3.32
C ASP A 93 -33.65 -7.63 -2.38
N LEU A 94 -32.89 -8.71 -2.12
CA LEU A 94 -31.70 -8.67 -1.28
C LEU A 94 -30.62 -7.69 -1.78
N ARG A 95 -30.68 -7.25 -3.05
CA ARG A 95 -29.79 -6.21 -3.57
C ARG A 95 -29.95 -4.89 -2.81
N LEU A 96 -31.17 -4.56 -2.39
CA LEU A 96 -31.46 -3.36 -1.60
C LEU A 96 -30.80 -3.42 -0.22
N ARG A 97 -30.58 -4.60 0.35
CA ARG A 97 -29.97 -4.77 1.68
C ARG A 97 -28.47 -5.01 1.65
N ARG A 98 -27.82 -4.89 0.48
CA ARG A 98 -26.38 -5.17 0.34
C ARG A 98 -25.49 -4.30 1.25
N ARG A 99 -25.99 -3.12 1.62
CA ARG A 99 -25.32 -2.14 2.47
C ARG A 99 -25.64 -2.24 3.95
N GLU A 100 -26.63 -3.06 4.32
CA GLU A 100 -26.99 -3.27 5.71
C GLU A 100 -25.93 -4.13 6.40
N TRP A 101 -25.31 -3.59 7.44
CA TRP A 101 -24.37 -4.26 8.32
C TRP A 101 -25.01 -4.50 9.66
N ARG A 102 -24.82 -5.71 10.18
CA ARG A 102 -25.24 -6.09 11.53
C ARG A 102 -24.04 -6.67 12.25
N PHE A 103 -23.72 -6.10 13.40
CA PHE A 103 -22.63 -6.58 14.24
C PHE A 103 -23.11 -7.47 15.38
N GLU A 104 -24.40 -7.57 15.60
CA GLU A 104 -24.99 -8.50 16.56
C GLU A 104 -26.24 -9.13 15.95
N GLU A 105 -26.59 -10.32 16.42
CA GLU A 105 -27.90 -10.88 16.11
C GLU A 105 -28.99 -10.14 16.92
N PRO A 106 -30.24 -10.14 16.45
CA PRO A 106 -31.32 -9.47 17.17
C PRO A 106 -31.42 -9.98 18.61
N ARG A 107 -31.42 -9.04 19.57
CA ARG A 107 -31.51 -9.37 20.99
C ARG A 107 -32.97 -9.68 21.32
N VAL A 108 -33.21 -10.89 21.81
CA VAL A 108 -34.56 -11.34 22.21
C VAL A 108 -34.60 -11.43 23.73
N THR A 109 -35.59 -10.77 24.34
CA THR A 109 -35.89 -10.89 25.77
C THR A 109 -37.31 -11.40 25.94
N MET A 110 -37.44 -12.52 26.65
CA MET A 110 -38.74 -13.12 26.98
C MET A 110 -39.25 -12.55 28.31
N TRP A 111 -40.52 -12.19 28.35
CA TRP A 111 -41.24 -11.73 29.54
C TRP A 111 -42.44 -12.65 29.79
N ASP A 112 -43.08 -12.53 30.95
CA ASP A 112 -44.24 -13.36 31.31
C ASP A 112 -45.45 -13.12 30.39
N ASP A 113 -45.61 -11.90 29.90
CA ASP A 113 -46.71 -11.42 29.07
C ASP A 113 -46.37 -11.33 27.56
N GLY A 114 -45.09 -11.43 27.18
CA GLY A 114 -44.68 -11.22 25.79
C GLY A 114 -43.21 -11.50 25.47
N VAL A 115 -42.81 -11.10 24.26
CA VAL A 115 -41.44 -11.21 23.75
C VAL A 115 -41.03 -9.86 23.18
N THR A 116 -39.84 -9.37 23.53
CA THR A 116 -39.27 -8.16 22.94
C THR A 116 -38.10 -8.52 22.05
N VAL A 117 -38.09 -8.00 20.83
CA VAL A 117 -37.00 -8.19 19.87
C VAL A 117 -36.42 -6.84 19.52
N ARG A 118 -35.12 -6.66 19.81
CA ARG A 118 -34.35 -5.47 19.45
C ARG A 118 -33.41 -5.78 18.29
N TYR A 119 -33.52 -4.99 17.23
CA TYR A 119 -32.74 -5.09 16.01
C TYR A 119 -31.91 -3.82 15.81
N GLU A 120 -30.62 -3.98 15.54
CA GLU A 120 -29.69 -2.89 15.24
C GLU A 120 -28.94 -3.18 13.95
N ALA A 121 -28.85 -2.19 13.07
CA ALA A 121 -28.09 -2.26 11.84
C ALA A 121 -27.46 -0.90 11.50
N ILE A 122 -26.40 -0.91 10.69
CA ILE A 122 -25.82 0.31 10.12
C ILE A 122 -25.68 0.18 8.61
N ALA A 123 -25.56 1.31 7.91
CA ALA A 123 -25.17 1.38 6.51
C ALA A 123 -24.29 2.60 6.26
N PHE A 124 -23.44 2.52 5.23
CA PHE A 124 -22.60 3.62 4.79
C PHE A 124 -23.15 4.23 3.49
N ILE A 125 -23.42 5.54 3.52
CA ILE A 125 -23.93 6.29 2.36
C ILE A 125 -22.74 6.76 1.51
N GLU A 126 -22.33 5.91 0.57
CA GLU A 126 -21.12 6.12 -0.25
C GLU A 126 -21.41 6.35 -1.75
N ARG A 127 -22.57 5.94 -2.27
CA ARG A 127 -22.90 6.07 -3.70
C ARG A 127 -24.37 6.41 -3.86
N PRO A 128 -24.77 7.05 -4.97
CA PRO A 128 -26.16 7.31 -5.28
C PRO A 128 -26.82 6.02 -5.77
N GLU A 129 -27.40 5.33 -4.82
CA GLU A 129 -28.23 4.15 -5.02
C GLU A 129 -29.33 4.11 -3.97
N THR A 130 -30.37 3.34 -4.25
CA THR A 130 -31.40 3.02 -3.25
C THR A 130 -30.99 1.77 -2.48
N PHE A 131 -31.08 1.84 -1.16
CA PHE A 131 -30.82 0.71 -0.28
C PHE A 131 -31.75 0.73 0.94
N ARG A 132 -31.85 -0.40 1.63
CA ARG A 132 -32.66 -0.57 2.84
C ARG A 132 -31.79 -0.82 4.06
N LEU A 133 -32.19 -0.20 5.17
CA LEU A 133 -31.54 -0.28 6.48
C LEU A 133 -32.64 -0.48 7.54
N GLY A 134 -32.79 -1.69 8.07
CA GLY A 134 -33.92 -2.01 8.95
C GLY A 134 -35.26 -1.78 8.23
N PRO A 135 -36.21 -1.04 8.82
CA PRO A 135 -37.47 -0.65 8.17
C PRO A 135 -37.34 0.61 7.28
N TRP A 136 -36.14 1.18 7.12
CA TRP A 136 -35.93 2.41 6.36
C TRP A 136 -35.44 2.12 4.94
N GLU A 137 -35.97 2.87 3.97
CA GLU A 137 -35.49 2.93 2.60
C GLU A 137 -34.79 4.28 2.39
N ILE A 138 -33.52 4.23 2.03
CA ILE A 138 -32.70 5.42 1.78
C ILE A 138 -32.41 5.46 0.29
N ARG A 139 -32.87 6.50 -0.37
CA ARG A 139 -32.64 6.78 -1.79
C ARG A 139 -31.77 8.03 -1.90
N VAL A 140 -30.64 7.86 -2.56
CA VAL A 140 -29.65 8.93 -2.74
C VAL A 140 -29.65 9.35 -4.20
N ASP A 141 -30.18 10.53 -4.50
CA ASP A 141 -30.32 11.00 -5.88
C ASP A 141 -29.04 11.72 -6.33
N GLY A 142 -28.25 11.07 -7.19
CA GLY A 142 -26.94 11.56 -7.64
C GLY A 142 -26.95 12.89 -8.40
N GLY A 143 -28.09 13.30 -8.95
CA GLY A 143 -28.25 14.57 -9.70
C GLY A 143 -28.74 15.75 -8.86
N GLN A 144 -29.47 15.52 -7.77
CA GLN A 144 -30.02 16.58 -6.91
C GLN A 144 -29.34 16.67 -5.54
N GLN A 145 -28.36 15.78 -5.26
CA GLN A 145 -27.62 15.74 -4.00
C GLN A 145 -28.48 15.51 -2.74
N ARG A 146 -29.77 15.22 -2.89
CA ARG A 146 -30.72 14.93 -1.79
C ARG A 146 -30.74 13.48 -1.39
N TRP A 147 -30.96 13.25 -0.10
CA TRP A 147 -31.23 11.94 0.48
C TRP A 147 -32.70 11.85 0.85
N HIS A 148 -33.42 10.94 0.20
CA HIS A 148 -34.81 10.61 0.49
C HIS A 148 -34.84 9.40 1.42
N VAL A 149 -35.31 9.61 2.65
CA VAL A 149 -35.37 8.61 3.72
C VAL A 149 -36.84 8.32 4.01
N LEU A 150 -37.27 7.10 3.74
CA LEU A 150 -38.66 6.68 3.89
C LEU A 150 -38.76 5.54 4.90
N LEU A 151 -39.67 5.65 5.87
CA LEU A 151 -40.06 4.53 6.70
C LEU A 151 -40.98 3.60 5.89
N ARG A 152 -40.51 2.39 5.62
CA ARG A 152 -41.24 1.36 4.88
C ARG A 152 -41.25 0.07 5.71
N PRO A 153 -42.22 -0.08 6.63
CA PRO A 153 -42.30 -1.26 7.46
C PRO A 153 -42.64 -2.51 6.62
N PRO A 154 -42.22 -3.71 7.07
CA PRO A 154 -42.62 -4.95 6.41
C PRO A 154 -44.14 -5.14 6.50
N SER A 155 -44.72 -5.83 5.52
CA SER A 155 -46.18 -6.02 5.42
C SER A 155 -46.79 -6.69 6.65
N THR A 156 -46.01 -7.49 7.37
CA THR A 156 -46.39 -8.13 8.64
C THR A 156 -46.62 -7.15 9.80
N LEU A 157 -46.03 -5.96 9.73
CA LEU A 157 -46.14 -4.90 10.74
C LEU A 157 -46.91 -3.67 10.21
N ALA A 158 -47.57 -3.78 9.05
CA ALA A 158 -48.29 -2.68 8.43
C ALA A 158 -49.40 -2.09 9.33
N HIS A 159 -50.02 -2.94 10.15
CA HIS A 159 -51.10 -2.57 11.08
C HIS A 159 -50.67 -2.63 12.56
N ALA A 160 -49.37 -2.81 12.84
CA ALA A 160 -48.86 -2.79 14.21
C ALA A 160 -49.05 -1.41 14.85
N ARG A 161 -49.11 -1.36 16.19
CA ARG A 161 -49.18 -0.11 16.93
C ARG A 161 -47.78 0.49 17.04
N TRP A 162 -47.54 1.59 16.35
CA TRP A 162 -46.28 2.33 16.43
C TRP A 162 -46.34 3.27 17.63
N ASP A 163 -45.51 3.06 18.65
CA ASP A 163 -45.54 3.92 19.84
C ASP A 163 -44.62 5.13 19.69
N ARG A 164 -43.46 4.95 19.04
CA ARG A 164 -42.47 6.01 18.83
C ARG A 164 -41.66 5.79 17.56
N VAL A 165 -41.61 6.79 16.69
CA VAL A 165 -40.66 6.87 15.58
C VAL A 165 -39.72 8.05 15.83
N GLU A 166 -38.42 7.84 15.74
CA GLU A 166 -37.40 8.85 15.97
C GLU A 166 -36.42 8.93 14.81
N VAL A 167 -36.10 10.14 14.39
CA VAL A 167 -35.03 10.40 13.42
C VAL A 167 -34.07 11.38 14.04
N ASP A 168 -32.84 10.94 14.24
CA ASP A 168 -31.73 11.77 14.69
C ASP A 168 -30.91 12.19 13.46
N LEU A 169 -30.90 13.49 13.18
CA LEU A 169 -30.26 14.08 12.00
C LEU A 169 -28.76 14.32 12.20
N GLY A 170 -28.24 14.22 13.42
CA GLY A 170 -26.80 14.34 13.70
C GLY A 170 -26.13 15.61 13.15
N GLY A 171 -26.85 16.73 13.06
CA GLY A 171 -26.37 18.00 12.51
C GLY A 171 -26.69 18.25 11.03
N LEU A 172 -27.57 17.46 10.42
CA LEU A 172 -28.11 17.73 9.09
C LEU A 172 -29.30 18.71 9.21
N ASP A 173 -28.98 20.02 9.17
CA ASP A 173 -29.94 21.08 9.50
C ASP A 173 -30.93 21.42 8.37
N ASP A 174 -30.61 21.11 7.11
CA ASP A 174 -31.51 21.34 5.95
C ASP A 174 -32.29 20.06 5.62
N TYR A 175 -33.54 20.02 6.06
CA TYR A 175 -34.42 18.88 5.86
C TYR A 175 -35.87 19.29 5.65
N ARG A 176 -36.62 18.42 4.97
CA ARG A 176 -38.07 18.49 4.83
C ARG A 176 -38.68 17.20 5.33
N VAL A 177 -39.70 17.30 6.16
CA VAL A 177 -40.32 16.13 6.77
C VAL A 177 -41.82 16.08 6.54
N ARG A 178 -42.33 14.88 6.29
CA ARG A 178 -43.75 14.59 6.11
C ARG A 178 -44.09 13.24 6.78
N PRO A 179 -45.10 13.15 7.66
CA PRO A 179 -45.84 14.25 8.29
C PRO A 179 -44.99 15.04 9.30
N VAL A 180 -45.48 16.19 9.76
CA VAL A 180 -44.81 17.02 10.77
C VAL A 180 -44.59 16.21 12.06
N ALA A 181 -43.43 16.36 12.69
CA ALA A 181 -43.07 15.67 13.92
C ALA A 181 -43.95 16.11 15.11
N SER A 182 -44.25 15.19 16.02
CA SER A 182 -44.96 15.48 17.27
C SER A 182 -44.11 16.30 18.24
N ALA A 183 -42.79 16.09 18.21
CA ALA A 183 -41.81 16.86 18.95
C ALA A 183 -40.52 16.98 18.14
N THR A 184 -39.84 18.11 18.30
CA THR A 184 -38.55 18.40 17.67
C THR A 184 -37.56 18.85 18.74
N ASP A 185 -36.44 18.16 18.84
CA ASP A 185 -35.25 18.59 19.58
C ASP A 185 -34.22 19.16 18.60
N ALA A 186 -33.13 19.77 19.08
CA ALA A 186 -32.08 20.40 18.28
C ALA A 186 -31.54 19.50 17.15
N HIS A 187 -31.56 18.17 17.33
CA HIS A 187 -31.09 17.20 16.35
C HIS A 187 -32.05 16.04 16.08
N ALA A 188 -33.20 15.96 16.76
CA ALA A 188 -34.07 14.79 16.70
C ALA A 188 -35.54 15.14 16.39
N LEU A 189 -36.14 14.38 15.50
CA LEU A 189 -37.55 14.44 15.13
C LEU A 189 -38.28 13.23 15.71
N VAL A 190 -39.36 13.45 16.46
CA VAL A 190 -40.08 12.38 17.15
C VAL A 190 -41.57 12.40 16.80
N TRP A 191 -42.10 11.24 16.42
CA TRP A 191 -43.54 11.00 16.27
C TRP A 191 -44.02 10.05 17.36
N SER A 192 -44.99 10.51 18.16
CA SER A 192 -45.59 9.73 19.24
C SER A 192 -46.92 9.16 18.77
N LYS A 193 -47.06 7.83 18.81
CA LYS A 193 -48.28 7.11 18.41
C LYS A 193 -48.78 7.41 16.98
N PRO A 194 -47.94 7.36 15.92
CA PRO A 194 -48.38 7.65 14.56
C PRO A 194 -49.41 6.63 14.05
N ALA A 195 -50.51 7.12 13.46
CA ALA A 195 -51.62 6.28 12.97
C ALA A 195 -51.28 5.44 11.73
N ALA A 196 -50.34 5.91 10.90
CA ALA A 196 -49.73 5.14 9.82
C ALA A 196 -48.29 5.66 9.61
N PRO A 197 -47.26 4.79 9.65
CA PRO A 197 -45.86 5.20 9.56
C PRO A 197 -45.45 5.53 8.11
N ALA A 198 -46.00 6.60 7.54
CA ALA A 198 -45.56 7.17 6.26
C ALA A 198 -44.55 8.31 6.49
N VAL A 199 -43.59 8.11 7.41
CA VAL A 199 -42.56 9.11 7.71
C VAL A 199 -41.59 9.18 6.54
N GLN A 200 -41.48 10.37 5.95
CA GLN A 200 -40.61 10.70 4.83
C GLN A 200 -39.78 11.92 5.21
N ILE A 201 -38.47 11.81 5.01
CA ILE A 201 -37.52 12.87 5.28
C ILE A 201 -36.66 13.06 4.05
N ASP A 202 -36.66 14.26 3.52
CA ASP A 202 -35.73 14.68 2.48
C ASP A 202 -34.64 15.51 3.15
N VAL A 203 -33.41 15.02 3.13
CA VAL A 203 -32.25 15.73 3.66
C VAL A 203 -31.45 16.34 2.51
N ASP A 204 -31.11 17.61 2.62
CA ASP A 204 -30.13 18.28 1.77
C ASP A 204 -28.79 18.34 2.54
N PRO A 205 -27.92 17.33 2.42
CA PRO A 205 -26.68 17.28 3.17
C PRO A 205 -25.73 18.41 2.74
N PRO A 206 -24.89 18.94 3.65
CA PRO A 206 -23.85 19.90 3.30
C PRO A 206 -23.00 19.43 2.12
N TRP A 207 -22.50 20.38 1.32
CA TRP A 207 -21.78 20.08 0.08
C TRP A 207 -20.59 19.13 0.28
N GLN A 208 -19.98 19.09 1.47
CA GLN A 208 -18.89 18.18 1.81
C GLN A 208 -19.36 16.71 1.76
N HIS A 209 -20.51 16.41 2.34
CA HIS A 209 -21.11 15.07 2.36
C HIS A 209 -21.69 14.72 0.99
N SER A 210 -22.35 15.69 0.35
CA SER A 210 -22.90 15.50 -1.00
C SER A 210 -21.81 15.32 -2.06
N TYR A 211 -20.64 15.95 -1.92
CA TYR A 211 -19.51 15.77 -2.83
C TYR A 211 -18.95 14.35 -2.73
N ASN A 212 -18.79 13.83 -1.52
CA ASN A 212 -18.31 12.47 -1.28
C ASN A 212 -19.26 11.38 -1.81
N VAL A 213 -20.57 11.65 -1.82
CA VAL A 213 -21.61 10.71 -2.26
C VAL A 213 -22.02 10.90 -3.73
N GLY A 214 -22.08 12.16 -4.17
CA GLY A 214 -22.61 12.62 -5.45
C GLY A 214 -21.64 12.51 -6.62
N THR A 215 -20.35 12.28 -6.40
CA THR A 215 -19.39 11.99 -7.49
C THR A 215 -19.58 10.58 -8.05
N THR A 216 -20.71 10.36 -8.74
CA THR A 216 -20.88 9.33 -9.77
C THR A 216 -20.64 9.92 -11.15
N PRO A 217 -19.42 10.40 -11.37
CA PRO A 217 -18.77 9.74 -12.48
C PRO A 217 -17.55 9.05 -11.94
N ALA A 218 -17.24 7.88 -12.49
CA ALA A 218 -15.96 7.25 -12.25
C ALA A 218 -14.76 8.18 -12.57
N TRP A 219 -14.97 9.34 -13.21
CA TRP A 219 -13.95 10.26 -13.68
C TRP A 219 -12.97 10.79 -12.62
N PRO A 220 -13.31 11.21 -11.38
CA PRO A 220 -12.31 11.74 -10.45
C PRO A 220 -11.42 10.64 -9.89
N LEU A 221 -12.00 9.47 -9.58
CA LEU A 221 -11.28 8.25 -9.22
C LEU A 221 -10.34 7.82 -10.36
N VAL A 222 -10.85 7.85 -11.59
CA VAL A 222 -10.11 7.50 -12.81
C VAL A 222 -9.02 8.52 -13.11
N ALA A 223 -9.30 9.81 -13.04
CA ALA A 223 -8.34 10.88 -13.23
C ALA A 223 -7.27 10.84 -12.13
N GLY A 224 -7.59 10.38 -10.93
CA GLY A 224 -6.61 10.10 -9.90
C GLY A 224 -5.65 8.97 -10.26
N ILE A 225 -6.19 7.80 -10.63
CA ILE A 225 -5.39 6.64 -11.05
C ILE A 225 -4.59 6.94 -12.32
N VAL A 226 -5.22 7.58 -13.31
CA VAL A 226 -4.57 7.97 -14.57
C VAL A 226 -3.52 9.05 -14.33
N SER A 227 -3.83 10.11 -13.56
CA SER A 227 -2.83 11.13 -13.22
C SER A 227 -1.65 10.47 -12.50
N TRP A 228 -1.90 9.61 -11.54
CA TRP A 228 -0.89 8.82 -10.85
C TRP A 228 0.05 8.12 -11.85
N TRP A 229 -0.50 7.32 -12.75
CA TRP A 229 0.31 6.56 -13.72
C TRP A 229 0.99 7.47 -14.75
N VAL A 230 0.36 8.55 -15.18
CA VAL A 230 0.94 9.54 -16.10
C VAL A 230 2.12 10.25 -15.45
N PHE A 231 1.96 10.76 -14.23
CA PHE A 231 3.01 11.47 -13.51
C PHE A 231 4.14 10.53 -13.10
N ALA A 232 3.84 9.34 -12.58
CA ALA A 232 4.85 8.32 -12.28
C ALA A 232 5.61 7.94 -13.55
N SER A 233 4.92 7.68 -14.67
CA SER A 233 5.55 7.40 -15.97
C SER A 233 6.38 8.57 -16.48
N GLY A 234 5.92 9.81 -16.28
CA GLY A 234 6.67 11.02 -16.61
C GLY A 234 7.99 11.11 -15.85
N VAL A 235 7.97 10.90 -14.53
CA VAL A 235 9.18 10.87 -13.69
C VAL A 235 10.13 9.76 -14.14
N ILE A 236 9.60 8.57 -14.44
CA ILE A 236 10.36 7.43 -14.95
C ILE A 236 11.04 7.79 -16.28
N VAL A 237 10.30 8.38 -17.23
CA VAL A 237 10.81 8.79 -18.54
C VAL A 237 11.90 9.85 -18.39
N VAL A 238 11.67 10.90 -17.59
CA VAL A 238 12.66 11.96 -17.33
C VAL A 238 13.93 11.37 -16.72
N ALA A 239 13.79 10.44 -15.76
CA ALA A 239 14.92 9.74 -15.16
C ALA A 239 15.68 8.91 -16.22
N ALA A 240 14.98 8.09 -17.01
CA ALA A 240 15.61 7.28 -18.06
C ALA A 240 16.32 8.15 -19.13
N VAL A 241 15.71 9.25 -19.56
CA VAL A 241 16.29 10.14 -20.58
C VAL A 241 17.53 10.87 -20.05
N ARG A 242 17.49 11.40 -18.83
CA ARG A 242 18.64 12.08 -18.22
C ARG A 242 19.82 11.13 -18.01
N THR A 243 19.54 9.86 -17.69
CA THR A 243 20.60 8.85 -17.54
C THR A 243 21.26 8.47 -18.86
N ARG A 244 20.52 8.45 -19.97
CA ARG A 244 21.09 8.25 -21.32
C ARG A 244 21.96 9.41 -21.78
N ARG A 245 21.53 10.65 -21.56
CA ARG A 245 22.30 11.85 -21.97
C ARG A 245 23.63 11.99 -21.23
N ALA A 246 23.73 11.47 -20.01
CA ALA A 246 24.94 11.49 -19.20
C ALA A 246 25.96 10.37 -19.52
N GLN A 247 25.76 9.59 -20.60
CA GLN A 247 26.77 8.70 -21.18
C GLN A 247 27.35 9.34 -22.46
N PRO A 248 28.36 10.23 -22.39
CA PRO A 248 29.07 10.65 -23.59
C PRO A 248 29.88 9.49 -24.18
N ALA A 249 29.99 9.48 -25.49
CA ALA A 249 30.79 8.57 -26.30
C ALA A 249 32.30 8.69 -25.98
N ALA A 250 32.75 8.06 -24.89
CA ALA A 250 34.16 7.85 -24.62
C ALA A 250 34.57 6.46 -25.13
N ALA A 251 34.67 6.32 -26.45
CA ALA A 251 35.58 5.34 -27.04
C ALA A 251 36.77 6.15 -27.56
N PRO A 252 38.03 5.77 -27.25
CA PRO A 252 39.18 6.40 -27.89
C PRO A 252 39.02 6.23 -29.40
N ALA A 253 39.15 7.32 -30.14
CA ALA A 253 39.26 7.29 -31.60
C ALA A 253 40.54 6.52 -31.94
N GLY A 254 40.41 5.21 -32.17
CA GLY A 254 41.43 4.44 -32.85
C GLY A 254 41.57 4.97 -34.29
N PRO A 255 42.76 4.84 -34.90
CA PRO A 255 43.00 5.35 -36.24
C PRO A 255 42.00 4.74 -37.24
N PRO A 256 41.56 5.51 -38.25
CA PRO A 256 40.56 5.06 -39.21
C PRO A 256 41.13 3.91 -40.05
N GLU A 257 40.63 2.69 -39.84
CA GLU A 257 40.85 1.60 -40.79
C GLU A 257 40.16 1.94 -42.12
N PRO A 258 40.80 1.67 -43.27
CA PRO A 258 40.27 2.03 -44.57
C PRO A 258 38.99 1.22 -44.88
N PRO A 259 37.98 1.84 -45.51
CA PRO A 259 36.71 1.20 -45.75
C PRO A 259 36.79 0.15 -46.87
N VAL A 260 36.62 -1.12 -46.51
CA VAL A 260 36.25 -2.16 -47.49
C VAL A 260 34.83 -1.88 -48.00
N ARG A 261 34.76 -1.35 -49.23
CA ARG A 261 33.53 -1.13 -49.99
C ARG A 261 33.06 -2.47 -50.57
N ILE A 262 31.91 -2.97 -50.09
CA ILE A 262 31.14 -4.00 -50.80
C ILE A 262 29.87 -3.30 -51.32
N PRO A 263 29.63 -3.20 -52.64
CA PRO A 263 28.70 -2.20 -53.20
C PRO A 263 27.19 -2.45 -53.15
N TRP A 264 26.66 -3.50 -52.48
CA TRP A 264 25.28 -3.94 -52.77
C TRP A 264 24.34 -4.17 -51.57
N VAL A 265 24.65 -3.66 -50.38
CA VAL A 265 23.73 -3.76 -49.23
C VAL A 265 23.41 -2.37 -48.67
N PRO A 266 22.31 -1.74 -49.10
CA PRO A 266 21.84 -0.52 -48.46
C PRO A 266 21.22 -0.90 -47.10
N TRP A 267 21.45 -0.06 -46.07
CA TRP A 267 20.81 -0.11 -44.72
C TRP A 267 21.39 -1.00 -43.61
N ARG A 268 22.63 -1.55 -43.71
CA ARG A 268 23.22 -2.32 -42.59
C ARG A 268 24.62 -1.89 -42.16
N ARG A 269 24.84 -0.60 -41.89
CA ARG A 269 26.07 -0.12 -41.21
C ARG A 269 25.80 0.94 -40.13
N SER A 270 25.41 0.46 -38.94
CA SER A 270 25.73 1.04 -37.62
C SER A 270 25.76 -0.05 -36.51
N GLY A 271 26.17 -1.27 -36.89
CA GLY A 271 25.92 -2.52 -36.18
C GLY A 271 26.70 -2.81 -34.88
N ARG A 272 27.49 -1.87 -34.33
CA ARG A 272 28.17 -2.06 -33.03
C ARG A 272 27.90 -0.95 -32.01
N GLN A 273 27.69 0.29 -32.43
CA GLN A 273 27.31 1.39 -31.54
C GLN A 273 25.80 1.46 -31.31
N GLY A 274 24.99 1.19 -32.34
CA GLY A 274 23.53 1.14 -32.21
C GLY A 274 23.04 0.07 -31.25
N ARG A 275 23.75 -1.05 -31.10
CA ARG A 275 23.35 -2.17 -30.23
C ARG A 275 23.57 -1.91 -28.73
N ARG A 276 24.61 -1.14 -28.35
CA ARG A 276 24.86 -0.78 -26.94
C ARG A 276 23.84 0.22 -26.39
N LEU A 277 23.19 1.00 -27.26
CA LEU A 277 22.17 1.98 -26.85
C LEU A 277 20.87 1.33 -26.33
N TRP A 278 20.65 0.04 -26.63
CA TRP A 278 19.46 -0.73 -26.24
C TRP A 278 19.72 -1.75 -25.13
N GLU A 279 20.96 -1.84 -24.63
CA GLU A 279 21.34 -2.77 -23.57
C GLU A 279 21.52 -2.01 -22.24
N GLY A 280 20.59 -2.19 -21.30
CA GLY A 280 20.64 -1.59 -19.96
C GLY A 280 19.26 -1.36 -19.33
N PRO A 281 19.20 -0.95 -18.04
CA PRO A 281 17.93 -0.79 -17.32
C PRO A 281 17.04 0.34 -17.85
N ALA A 282 17.61 1.37 -18.49
CA ALA A 282 16.86 2.53 -19.00
C ALA A 282 15.84 2.21 -20.12
N PRO A 283 16.17 1.46 -21.20
CA PRO A 283 15.17 1.01 -22.18
C PRO A 283 14.07 0.14 -21.56
N ALA A 284 14.39 -0.77 -20.63
CA ALA A 284 13.38 -1.56 -19.94
C ALA A 284 12.44 -0.67 -19.12
N LEU A 285 12.99 0.34 -18.44
CA LEU A 285 12.23 1.34 -17.70
C LEU A 285 11.25 2.12 -18.58
N LEU A 286 11.69 2.56 -19.77
CA LEU A 286 10.86 3.26 -20.75
C LEU A 286 9.76 2.35 -21.32
N GLN A 287 10.08 1.09 -21.63
CA GLN A 287 9.09 0.11 -22.06
C GLN A 287 8.01 -0.09 -20.98
N TRP A 288 8.42 -0.21 -19.73
CA TRP A 288 7.49 -0.34 -18.61
C TRP A 288 6.62 0.91 -18.41
N ALA A 289 7.18 2.12 -18.53
CA ALA A 289 6.39 3.35 -18.43
C ALA A 289 5.23 3.38 -19.45
N VAL A 290 5.53 3.05 -20.72
CA VAL A 290 4.51 3.01 -21.78
C VAL A 290 3.50 1.88 -21.52
N LEU A 291 3.98 0.68 -21.20
CA LEU A 291 3.11 -0.47 -20.94
C LEU A 291 2.22 -0.25 -19.72
N SER A 292 2.76 0.33 -18.65
CA SER A 292 2.03 0.60 -17.42
C SER A 292 0.84 1.53 -17.68
N LEU A 293 1.03 2.58 -18.49
CA LEU A 293 -0.06 3.47 -18.90
C LEU A 293 -1.14 2.73 -19.72
N VAL A 294 -0.74 1.91 -20.69
CA VAL A 294 -1.67 1.10 -21.50
C VAL A 294 -2.44 0.12 -20.63
N VAL A 295 -1.77 -0.53 -19.69
CA VAL A 295 -2.38 -1.48 -18.75
C VAL A 295 -3.35 -0.78 -17.79
N ALA A 296 -3.04 0.45 -17.33
CA ALA A 296 -3.95 1.26 -16.53
C ALA A 296 -5.27 1.51 -17.28
N LEU A 297 -5.14 1.91 -18.56
CA LEU A 297 -6.28 2.20 -19.42
C LEU A 297 -7.11 0.94 -19.71
N MET A 298 -6.45 -0.20 -19.93
CA MET A 298 -7.12 -1.48 -20.16
C MET A 298 -7.86 -2.00 -18.92
N LEU A 299 -7.23 -1.95 -17.74
CA LEU A 299 -7.89 -2.35 -16.49
C LEU A 299 -9.07 -1.44 -16.14
N ARG A 300 -9.01 -0.18 -16.56
CA ARG A 300 -10.16 0.70 -16.51
C ARG A 300 -11.31 0.20 -17.38
N VAL A 301 -11.04 -0.12 -18.64
CA VAL A 301 -12.06 -0.70 -19.54
C VAL A 301 -12.61 -2.01 -18.96
N ASN A 302 -11.79 -2.81 -18.28
CA ASN A 302 -12.21 -4.09 -17.69
C ASN A 302 -13.07 -3.94 -16.43
N THR A 303 -12.86 -2.89 -15.62
CA THR A 303 -13.62 -2.66 -14.38
C THR A 303 -14.96 -2.01 -14.62
N HIS A 304 -15.06 -1.20 -15.66
CA HIS A 304 -16.31 -0.58 -16.10
C HIS A 304 -16.43 -0.78 -17.61
N PRO A 305 -16.79 -2.01 -18.03
CA PRO A 305 -16.94 -2.29 -19.44
C PRO A 305 -18.04 -1.38 -20.00
N PRO A 306 -17.79 -0.67 -21.11
CA PRO A 306 -18.84 0.02 -21.81
C PRO A 306 -19.90 -1.00 -22.24
N ALA A 307 -21.15 -0.58 -22.38
CA ALA A 307 -22.31 -1.45 -22.59
C ALA A 307 -22.17 -2.45 -23.76
N PHE A 308 -21.28 -2.19 -24.72
CA PHE A 308 -21.01 -3.04 -25.88
C PHE A 308 -19.96 -4.15 -25.67
N LEU A 309 -19.23 -4.17 -24.54
CA LEU A 309 -18.20 -5.18 -24.26
C LEU A 309 -18.76 -6.32 -23.40
N THR A 310 -18.83 -7.53 -23.97
CA THR A 310 -19.19 -8.74 -23.22
C THR A 310 -18.08 -9.16 -22.27
N MET A 311 -18.43 -9.81 -21.16
CA MET A 311 -17.45 -10.32 -20.19
C MET A 311 -16.42 -11.27 -20.81
N GLY A 312 -16.81 -12.08 -21.81
CA GLY A 312 -15.87 -12.91 -22.56
C GLY A 312 -14.75 -12.08 -23.22
N ARG A 313 -15.09 -10.96 -23.87
CA ARG A 313 -14.10 -10.07 -24.50
C ARG A 313 -13.16 -9.43 -23.46
N VAL A 314 -13.70 -9.06 -22.30
CA VAL A 314 -12.89 -8.52 -21.18
C VAL A 314 -11.83 -9.53 -20.73
N TYR A 315 -12.22 -10.80 -20.53
CA TYR A 315 -11.27 -11.87 -20.19
C TYR A 315 -10.25 -12.13 -21.31
N LEU A 316 -10.68 -12.13 -22.57
CA LEU A 316 -9.76 -12.31 -23.71
C LEU A 316 -8.67 -11.23 -23.71
N VAL A 317 -9.06 -9.96 -23.55
CA VAL A 317 -8.12 -8.83 -23.45
C VAL A 317 -7.18 -9.01 -22.26
N ALA A 318 -7.69 -9.41 -21.09
CA ALA A 318 -6.88 -9.62 -19.90
C ALA A 318 -5.85 -10.75 -20.08
N VAL A 319 -6.23 -11.88 -20.68
CA VAL A 319 -5.36 -13.02 -20.98
C VAL A 319 -4.29 -12.65 -22.00
N LEU A 320 -4.67 -12.02 -23.12
CA LEU A 320 -3.74 -11.59 -24.16
C LEU A 320 -2.77 -10.52 -23.64
N THR A 321 -3.23 -9.61 -22.79
CA THR A 321 -2.37 -8.60 -22.16
C THR A 321 -1.36 -9.25 -21.20
N GLY A 322 -1.81 -10.18 -20.36
CA GLY A 322 -0.92 -10.95 -19.48
C GLY A 322 0.16 -11.66 -20.28
N LEU A 323 -0.23 -12.38 -21.35
CA LEU A 323 0.71 -13.03 -22.26
C LEU A 323 1.68 -12.02 -22.90
N ALA A 324 1.17 -10.92 -23.47
CA ALA A 324 2.01 -9.90 -24.09
C ALA A 324 3.05 -9.32 -23.10
N LEU A 325 2.64 -9.03 -21.85
CA LEU A 325 3.55 -8.54 -20.81
C LEU A 325 4.63 -9.57 -20.45
N THR A 326 4.30 -10.87 -20.36
CA THR A 326 5.31 -11.92 -20.13
C THR A 326 6.33 -12.00 -21.27
N LEU A 327 5.87 -11.90 -22.52
CA LEU A 327 6.72 -11.98 -23.71
C LEU A 327 7.61 -10.73 -23.86
N LEU A 328 7.08 -9.54 -23.54
CA LEU A 328 7.79 -8.28 -23.60
C LEU A 328 8.83 -8.12 -22.48
N ALA A 329 8.61 -8.75 -21.31
CA ALA A 329 9.60 -8.77 -20.23
C ALA A 329 10.90 -9.46 -20.66
N ARG A 330 10.85 -10.46 -21.56
CA ARG A 330 12.01 -11.21 -22.07
C ARG A 330 13.02 -11.60 -20.96
N PRO A 331 12.60 -12.24 -19.86
CA PRO A 331 13.49 -12.54 -18.71
C PRO A 331 14.72 -13.39 -19.08
N TRP A 332 14.69 -14.06 -20.23
CA TRP A 332 15.78 -14.88 -20.81
C TRP A 332 16.85 -14.09 -21.57
N ALA A 333 16.64 -12.80 -21.87
CA ALA A 333 17.64 -11.99 -22.58
C ALA A 333 18.82 -11.62 -21.66
N HIS A 334 20.05 -11.73 -22.17
CA HIS A 334 21.26 -11.26 -21.50
C HIS A 334 21.57 -9.82 -21.93
N THR A 335 21.91 -8.95 -20.98
CA THR A 335 22.76 -7.77 -21.22
C THR A 335 24.21 -8.19 -21.06
N ALA A 336 25.06 -7.92 -22.05
CA ALA A 336 26.49 -8.20 -21.93
C ALA A 336 27.07 -7.36 -20.78
N SER A 337 27.66 -8.02 -19.78
CA SER A 337 28.42 -7.31 -18.75
C SER A 337 29.63 -6.65 -19.41
N PRO A 338 29.92 -5.36 -19.13
CA PRO A 338 31.06 -4.66 -19.72
C PRO A 338 32.43 -5.18 -19.25
N ASP A 339 32.48 -6.04 -18.23
CA ASP A 339 33.73 -6.45 -17.56
C ASP A 339 34.27 -7.83 -17.95
N THR A 340 33.65 -8.56 -18.89
CA THR A 340 34.23 -9.82 -19.38
C THR A 340 34.94 -9.62 -20.72
N PRO A 341 36.29 -9.80 -20.77
CA PRO A 341 36.96 -10.01 -22.05
C PRO A 341 36.26 -11.18 -22.75
N GLY A 342 35.89 -10.97 -24.01
CA GLY A 342 35.00 -11.88 -24.72
C GLY A 342 35.48 -13.34 -24.63
N PRO A 343 34.61 -14.30 -24.27
CA PRO A 343 34.97 -15.72 -24.37
C PRO A 343 35.34 -16.03 -25.82
N GLY A 344 36.37 -16.86 -26.00
CA GLY A 344 36.77 -17.37 -27.32
C GLY A 344 35.59 -18.01 -28.09
N PRO A 345 35.70 -18.15 -29.42
CA PRO A 345 34.60 -18.57 -30.30
C PRO A 345 33.91 -19.88 -29.88
N ALA A 346 34.61 -20.76 -29.15
CA ALA A 346 34.11 -22.06 -28.68
C ALA A 346 33.10 -22.01 -27.50
N VAL A 347 33.07 -20.94 -26.68
CA VAL A 347 32.16 -20.84 -25.51
C VAL A 347 30.79 -20.23 -25.87
N ARG A 348 30.72 -19.54 -27.01
CA ARG A 348 29.49 -18.92 -27.54
C ARG A 348 28.35 -19.90 -27.91
N PRO A 349 28.58 -21.09 -28.53
CA PRO A 349 27.49 -21.98 -28.93
C PRO A 349 26.75 -22.61 -27.72
N ALA A 350 27.46 -23.01 -26.67
CA ALA A 350 26.84 -23.63 -25.48
C ALA A 350 25.91 -22.66 -24.73
N ALA A 351 26.35 -21.41 -24.53
CA ALA A 351 25.54 -20.35 -23.91
C ALA A 351 24.29 -19.99 -24.74
N CYS A 352 24.36 -20.12 -26.07
CA CYS A 352 23.23 -19.87 -26.97
C CYS A 352 22.17 -20.99 -26.91
N GLY A 353 22.59 -22.25 -26.78
CA GLY A 353 21.69 -23.40 -26.65
C GLY A 353 20.86 -23.40 -25.37
N VAL A 354 21.49 -23.07 -24.24
CA VAL A 354 20.81 -22.96 -22.93
C VAL A 354 19.74 -21.87 -22.97
N ARG A 355 20.03 -20.71 -23.56
CA ARG A 355 19.08 -19.58 -23.71
C ARG A 355 17.86 -19.92 -24.55
N ARG A 356 18.05 -20.63 -25.66
CA ARG A 356 16.96 -21.05 -26.54
C ARG A 356 16.00 -21.99 -25.81
N ARG A 357 16.53 -22.94 -25.01
CA ARG A 357 15.72 -23.86 -24.21
C ARG A 357 14.92 -23.15 -23.10
N GLN A 358 15.53 -22.16 -22.44
CA GLN A 358 14.85 -21.32 -21.43
C GLN A 358 13.69 -20.51 -22.01
N ALA A 359 13.94 -19.81 -23.11
CA ALA A 359 12.93 -19.02 -23.79
C ALA A 359 11.79 -19.91 -24.27
N LEU A 360 12.10 -21.06 -24.89
CA LEU A 360 11.10 -22.01 -25.37
C LEU A 360 10.24 -22.57 -24.23
N ALA A 361 10.83 -22.94 -23.09
CA ALA A 361 10.08 -23.51 -21.96
C ALA A 361 9.14 -22.47 -21.31
N LEU A 362 9.59 -21.24 -21.09
CA LEU A 362 8.74 -20.19 -20.50
C LEU A 362 7.64 -19.75 -21.46
N VAL A 363 7.98 -19.57 -22.74
CA VAL A 363 7.01 -19.17 -23.77
C VAL A 363 5.98 -20.29 -23.99
N SER A 364 6.40 -21.56 -24.03
CA SER A 364 5.46 -22.66 -24.21
C SER A 364 4.46 -22.76 -23.05
N VAL A 365 4.91 -22.68 -21.80
CA VAL A 365 4.00 -22.73 -20.65
C VAL A 365 3.05 -21.53 -20.65
N ALA A 366 3.56 -20.31 -20.91
CA ALA A 366 2.71 -19.11 -20.96
C ALA A 366 1.67 -19.17 -22.09
N VAL A 367 2.08 -19.61 -23.29
CA VAL A 367 1.20 -19.75 -24.46
C VAL A 367 0.16 -20.86 -24.22
N VAL A 368 0.55 -22.01 -23.69
CA VAL A 368 -0.40 -23.10 -23.37
C VAL A 368 -1.44 -22.64 -22.36
N THR A 369 -1.03 -21.95 -21.29
CA THR A 369 -1.96 -21.40 -20.30
C THR A 369 -2.91 -20.36 -20.91
N ALA A 370 -2.40 -19.48 -21.79
CA ALA A 370 -3.21 -18.50 -22.49
C ALA A 370 -4.20 -19.15 -23.47
N LEU A 371 -3.79 -20.21 -24.18
CA LEU A 371 -4.65 -20.97 -25.08
C LEU A 371 -5.77 -21.67 -24.31
N LEU A 372 -5.46 -22.30 -23.17
CA LEU A 372 -6.47 -22.93 -22.30
C LEU A 372 -7.51 -21.91 -21.81
N ALA A 373 -7.07 -20.75 -21.33
CA ALA A 373 -7.98 -19.68 -20.91
C ALA A 373 -8.80 -19.12 -22.08
N SER A 374 -8.16 -18.90 -23.23
CA SER A 374 -8.83 -18.38 -24.44
C SER A 374 -9.86 -19.36 -24.99
N LEU A 375 -9.61 -20.68 -24.88
CA LEU A 375 -10.55 -21.72 -25.31
C LEU A 375 -11.87 -21.64 -24.54
N VAL A 376 -11.82 -21.42 -23.22
CA VAL A 376 -13.03 -21.24 -22.38
C VAL A 376 -13.82 -20.01 -22.83
N VAL A 377 -13.14 -18.94 -23.23
CA VAL A 377 -13.75 -17.68 -23.64
C VAL A 377 -14.32 -17.73 -25.06
N LEU A 378 -13.61 -18.36 -26.00
CA LEU A 378 -13.98 -18.41 -27.42
C LEU A 378 -15.01 -19.51 -27.72
N ALA A 379 -15.04 -20.58 -26.92
CA ALA A 379 -15.97 -21.69 -27.06
C ALA A 379 -16.71 -21.99 -25.74
N PRO A 380 -17.45 -21.01 -25.16
CA PRO A 380 -18.07 -21.15 -23.84
C PRO A 380 -19.12 -22.28 -23.80
N ARG A 381 -19.80 -22.55 -24.92
CA ARG A 381 -20.80 -23.62 -25.05
C ARG A 381 -20.22 -25.02 -24.81
N LEU A 382 -18.95 -25.28 -25.15
CA LEU A 382 -18.30 -26.57 -24.88
C LEU A 382 -18.27 -26.90 -23.38
N PHE A 383 -18.31 -25.86 -22.55
CA PHE A 383 -18.22 -25.95 -21.10
C PHE A 383 -19.57 -25.72 -20.40
N GLY A 384 -20.69 -25.59 -21.14
CA GLY A 384 -22.00 -25.26 -20.57
C GLY A 384 -22.13 -23.81 -20.09
N LEU A 385 -21.39 -22.90 -20.74
CA LEU A 385 -21.43 -21.46 -20.49
C LEU A 385 -22.08 -20.72 -21.67
N ARG A 386 -22.86 -19.68 -21.36
CA ARG A 386 -23.38 -18.72 -22.32
C ARG A 386 -22.27 -17.78 -22.81
N THR A 387 -22.54 -17.00 -23.86
CA THR A 387 -21.59 -16.04 -24.47
C THR A 387 -21.11 -14.96 -23.51
N ASP A 388 -21.84 -14.72 -22.43
CA ASP A 388 -21.48 -13.80 -21.36
C ASP A 388 -20.74 -14.48 -20.20
N LEU A 389 -20.40 -15.78 -20.32
CA LEU A 389 -19.77 -16.61 -19.28
C LEU A 389 -20.69 -16.91 -18.09
N VAL A 390 -22.01 -16.82 -18.26
CA VAL A 390 -22.98 -17.31 -17.28
C VAL A 390 -23.22 -18.81 -17.51
N PRO A 391 -23.15 -19.66 -16.48
CA PRO A 391 -23.55 -21.06 -16.60
C PRO A 391 -24.99 -21.23 -17.08
N GLU A 392 -25.21 -22.18 -17.98
CA GLU A 392 -26.58 -22.58 -18.39
C GLU A 392 -27.31 -23.26 -17.23
N ASP A 393 -26.59 -24.08 -16.46
CA ASP A 393 -27.02 -24.64 -15.18
C ASP A 393 -26.03 -24.18 -14.08
N PRO A 394 -26.51 -23.49 -13.02
CA PRO A 394 -25.67 -23.02 -11.92
C PRO A 394 -24.99 -24.14 -11.12
N HIS A 395 -25.49 -25.38 -11.20
CA HIS A 395 -24.94 -26.53 -10.48
C HIS A 395 -24.03 -27.42 -11.34
N ALA A 396 -23.95 -27.18 -12.65
CA ALA A 396 -23.15 -27.99 -13.54
C ALA A 396 -21.65 -27.89 -13.21
N THR A 397 -21.06 -28.98 -12.73
CA THR A 397 -19.62 -29.03 -12.37
C THR A 397 -18.71 -28.60 -13.51
N ARG A 398 -19.07 -28.89 -14.77
CA ARG A 398 -18.29 -28.54 -15.95
C ARG A 398 -18.13 -27.02 -16.13
N SER A 399 -19.21 -26.25 -15.96
CA SER A 399 -19.21 -24.80 -16.12
C SER A 399 -18.42 -24.13 -15.00
N LEU A 400 -18.57 -24.61 -13.76
CA LEU A 400 -17.82 -24.13 -12.60
C LEU A 400 -16.30 -24.39 -12.74
N VAL A 401 -15.90 -25.58 -13.17
CA VAL A 401 -14.49 -25.91 -13.40
C VAL A 401 -13.88 -25.03 -14.50
N ALA A 402 -14.62 -24.78 -15.58
CA ALA A 402 -14.16 -23.91 -16.66
C ALA A 402 -13.92 -22.46 -16.19
N LEU A 403 -14.82 -21.91 -15.35
CA LEU A 403 -14.64 -20.57 -14.76
C LEU A 403 -13.44 -20.51 -13.80
N VAL A 404 -13.22 -21.55 -12.97
CA VAL A 404 -12.03 -21.64 -12.10
C VAL A 404 -10.75 -21.67 -12.93
N VAL A 405 -10.69 -22.51 -13.97
CA VAL A 405 -9.53 -22.61 -14.87
C VAL A 405 -9.25 -21.27 -15.54
N LEU A 406 -10.28 -20.63 -16.10
CA LEU A 406 -10.16 -19.31 -16.73
C LEU A 406 -9.59 -18.27 -15.75
N GLY A 407 -10.15 -18.20 -14.54
CA GLY A 407 -9.74 -17.20 -13.55
C GLY A 407 -8.32 -17.43 -13.00
N VAL A 408 -7.98 -18.67 -12.64
CA VAL A 408 -6.64 -19.04 -12.14
C VAL A 408 -5.57 -18.87 -13.21
N ALA A 409 -5.85 -19.27 -14.46
CA ALA A 409 -4.93 -19.08 -15.58
C ALA A 409 -4.66 -17.59 -15.83
N THR A 410 -5.71 -16.76 -15.76
CA THR A 410 -5.60 -15.30 -15.92
C THR A 410 -4.75 -14.68 -14.82
N LEU A 411 -5.01 -15.00 -13.55
CA LEU A 411 -4.22 -14.50 -12.41
C LEU A 411 -2.76 -14.97 -12.49
N TRP A 412 -2.54 -16.24 -12.84
CA TRP A 412 -1.19 -16.79 -12.98
C TRP A 412 -0.38 -16.07 -14.08
N LEU A 413 -0.97 -15.82 -15.25
CA LEU A 413 -0.30 -15.10 -16.34
C LEU A 413 0.19 -13.71 -15.89
N TRP A 414 -0.63 -13.01 -15.12
CA TRP A 414 -0.27 -11.70 -14.60
C TRP A 414 0.78 -11.76 -13.49
N LEU A 415 0.69 -12.72 -12.57
CA LEU A 415 1.73 -12.95 -11.56
C LEU A 415 3.08 -13.27 -12.22
N VAL A 416 3.09 -14.10 -13.27
CA VAL A 416 4.28 -14.38 -14.07
C VAL A 416 4.78 -13.14 -14.79
N ALA A 417 3.90 -12.32 -15.36
CA ALA A 417 4.29 -11.06 -16.00
C ALA A 417 4.99 -10.13 -15.00
N MET A 418 4.40 -9.94 -13.81
CA MET A 418 4.95 -9.09 -12.75
C MET A 418 6.31 -9.62 -12.27
N ALA A 419 6.41 -10.93 -12.02
CA ALA A 419 7.67 -11.56 -11.62
C ALA A 419 8.75 -11.48 -12.71
N ALA A 420 8.39 -11.63 -13.98
CA ALA A 420 9.30 -11.53 -15.11
C ALA A 420 9.87 -10.11 -15.26
N TRP A 421 9.04 -9.07 -15.08
CA TRP A 421 9.48 -7.67 -15.06
C TRP A 421 10.37 -7.37 -13.85
N ALA A 422 9.98 -7.82 -12.65
CA ALA A 422 10.80 -7.66 -11.45
C ALA A 422 12.19 -8.30 -11.62
N TRP A 423 12.21 -9.52 -12.18
CA TRP A 423 13.44 -10.24 -12.49
C TRP A 423 14.30 -9.51 -13.52
N ARG A 424 13.68 -9.00 -14.60
CA ARG A 424 14.37 -8.22 -15.62
C ARG A 424 15.04 -6.99 -15.01
N PHE A 425 14.31 -6.20 -14.22
CA PHE A 425 14.86 -5.01 -13.57
C PHE A 425 15.99 -5.35 -12.60
N ALA A 426 15.80 -6.37 -11.75
CA ALA A 426 16.81 -6.80 -10.80
C ALA A 426 18.09 -7.29 -11.49
N ARG A 427 17.95 -7.99 -12.63
CA ARG A 427 19.07 -8.51 -13.41
C ARG A 427 19.79 -7.39 -14.17
N GLU A 428 19.07 -6.59 -14.94
CA GLU A 428 19.66 -5.49 -15.74
C GLU A 428 20.24 -4.37 -14.85
N GLY A 429 19.68 -4.17 -13.65
CA GLY A 429 20.22 -3.25 -12.65
C GLY A 429 21.36 -3.82 -11.80
N GLY A 430 21.70 -5.10 -11.94
CA GLY A 430 22.75 -5.75 -11.14
C GLY A 430 22.41 -5.92 -9.65
N LEU A 431 21.12 -5.92 -9.27
CA LEU A 431 20.68 -6.10 -7.89
C LEU A 431 20.79 -7.56 -7.42
N VAL A 432 20.81 -8.51 -8.35
CA VAL A 432 20.89 -9.94 -8.05
C VAL A 432 22.33 -10.32 -7.70
N ARG A 433 22.52 -11.12 -6.64
CA ARG A 433 23.85 -11.64 -6.28
C ARG A 433 24.41 -12.51 -7.41
N ARG A 434 25.70 -12.36 -7.73
CA ARG A 434 26.40 -13.14 -8.77
C ARG A 434 26.23 -14.66 -8.60
N THR A 435 26.29 -15.15 -7.36
CA THR A 435 26.08 -16.56 -7.03
C THR A 435 24.68 -17.06 -7.35
N TRP A 436 23.66 -16.20 -7.24
CA TRP A 436 22.28 -16.55 -7.58
C TRP A 436 22.08 -16.55 -9.09
N MET A 437 22.69 -15.59 -9.80
CA MET A 437 22.70 -15.58 -11.27
C MET A 437 23.38 -16.83 -11.82
N GLN A 438 24.55 -17.21 -11.29
CA GLN A 438 25.26 -18.42 -11.70
C GLN A 438 24.41 -19.69 -11.51
N LYS A 439 23.80 -19.87 -10.33
CA LYS A 439 22.89 -20.99 -10.07
C LYS A 439 21.66 -20.99 -10.98
N TRP A 440 21.18 -19.82 -11.39
CA TRP A 440 20.08 -19.68 -12.33
C TRP A 440 20.50 -20.04 -13.75
N ASP A 441 21.71 -19.67 -14.15
CA ASP A 441 22.27 -19.96 -15.48
C ASP A 441 22.67 -21.45 -15.62
N GLU A 442 23.12 -22.10 -14.54
CA GLU A 442 23.46 -23.53 -14.49
C GLU A 442 22.23 -24.46 -14.61
N GLN A 443 21.13 -24.14 -13.92
CA GLN A 443 19.93 -25.00 -13.88
C GLN A 443 18.63 -24.23 -14.19
N PRO A 444 18.51 -23.66 -15.39
CA PRO A 444 17.50 -22.63 -15.61
C PRO A 444 16.09 -23.18 -15.78
N VAL A 445 15.93 -24.36 -16.38
CA VAL A 445 14.62 -25.02 -16.53
C VAL A 445 14.07 -25.37 -15.14
N ARG A 446 14.90 -25.93 -14.26
CA ARG A 446 14.49 -26.27 -12.90
C ARG A 446 14.09 -25.04 -12.08
N ARG A 447 14.86 -23.95 -12.18
CA ARG A 447 14.58 -22.70 -11.44
C ARG A 447 13.35 -21.97 -11.95
N THR A 448 13.18 -21.91 -13.28
CA THR A 448 11.98 -21.33 -13.90
C THR A 448 10.73 -22.14 -13.59
N LEU A 449 10.80 -23.47 -13.65
CA LEU A 449 9.71 -24.35 -13.24
C LEU A 449 9.38 -24.20 -11.76
N ALA A 450 10.38 -24.12 -10.88
CA ALA A 450 10.16 -23.89 -9.45
C ALA A 450 9.49 -22.52 -9.17
N ALA A 451 9.96 -21.45 -9.81
CA ALA A 451 9.35 -20.13 -9.69
C ALA A 451 7.91 -20.12 -10.26
N SER A 452 7.69 -20.73 -11.42
CA SER A 452 6.38 -20.91 -12.03
C SER A 452 5.42 -21.69 -11.13
N ALA A 453 5.90 -22.76 -10.50
CA ALA A 453 5.12 -23.56 -9.56
C ALA A 453 4.75 -22.77 -8.30
N LEU A 454 5.68 -21.99 -7.74
CA LEU A 454 5.37 -21.09 -6.62
C LEU A 454 4.32 -20.03 -6.98
N LEU A 455 4.41 -19.46 -8.18
CA LEU A 455 3.40 -18.51 -8.68
C LEU A 455 2.05 -19.19 -8.95
N ALA A 456 2.04 -20.46 -9.36
CA ALA A 456 0.82 -21.25 -9.49
C ALA A 456 0.16 -21.53 -8.12
N VAL A 457 0.97 -21.83 -7.10
CA VAL A 457 0.48 -21.94 -5.71
C VAL A 457 -0.12 -20.61 -5.25
N ALA A 458 0.54 -19.48 -5.50
CA ALA A 458 -0.01 -18.17 -5.16
C ALA A 458 -1.31 -17.85 -5.92
N ALA A 459 -1.36 -18.15 -7.22
CA ALA A 459 -2.55 -17.97 -8.06
C ALA A 459 -3.73 -18.86 -7.62
N GLY A 460 -3.47 -20.01 -6.99
CA GLY A 460 -4.49 -20.88 -6.40
C GLY A 460 -4.87 -20.51 -4.96
N ALA A 461 -3.94 -19.97 -4.17
CA ALA A 461 -4.19 -19.53 -2.79
C ALA A 461 -5.04 -18.26 -2.73
N LEU A 462 -4.80 -17.30 -3.63
CA LEU A 462 -5.58 -16.06 -3.73
C LEU A 462 -7.10 -16.30 -3.85
N PRO A 463 -7.60 -17.10 -4.81
CA PRO A 463 -9.04 -17.37 -4.92
C PRO A 463 -9.58 -18.16 -3.74
N ALA A 464 -8.78 -19.00 -3.07
CA ALA A 464 -9.22 -19.67 -1.84
C ALA A 464 -9.47 -18.65 -0.71
N LEU A 465 -8.58 -17.66 -0.54
CA LEU A 465 -8.78 -16.57 0.41
C LEU A 465 -9.97 -15.68 0.03
N MET A 466 -10.10 -15.33 -1.25
CA MET A 466 -11.25 -14.55 -1.75
C MET A 466 -12.57 -15.32 -1.62
N TRP A 467 -12.54 -16.64 -1.77
CA TRP A 467 -13.71 -17.48 -1.57
C TRP A 467 -14.10 -17.52 -0.10
N TRP A 468 -13.11 -17.60 0.80
CA TRP A 468 -13.34 -17.55 2.24
C TRP A 468 -14.00 -16.23 2.65
N THR A 469 -13.51 -15.07 2.19
CA THR A 469 -14.16 -13.76 2.47
C THR A 469 -15.52 -13.64 1.79
N HIS A 470 -15.67 -14.20 0.57
CA HIS A 470 -16.96 -14.29 -0.09
C HIS A 470 -17.99 -15.09 0.72
N GLN A 471 -17.59 -16.19 1.36
CA GLN A 471 -18.47 -16.97 2.24
C GLN A 471 -18.96 -16.13 3.43
N TYR A 472 -18.09 -15.35 4.07
CA TYR A 472 -18.52 -14.40 5.11
C TYR A 472 -19.50 -13.36 4.58
N ARG A 473 -19.25 -12.82 3.38
CA ARG A 473 -20.16 -11.86 2.74
C ARG A 473 -21.53 -12.48 2.47
N VAL A 474 -21.57 -13.69 1.94
CA VAL A 474 -22.81 -14.39 1.65
C VAL A 474 -23.55 -14.74 2.93
N GLN A 475 -22.86 -15.24 3.96
CA GLN A 475 -23.46 -15.47 5.28
C GLN A 475 -24.07 -14.20 5.87
N ARG A 476 -23.39 -13.05 5.73
CA ARG A 476 -23.93 -11.75 6.17
C ARG A 476 -25.19 -11.34 5.42
N LEU A 477 -25.21 -11.50 4.10
CA LEU A 477 -26.35 -11.08 3.25
C LEU A 477 -27.56 -12.02 3.38
N TYR A 478 -27.30 -13.33 3.43
CA TYR A 478 -28.29 -14.41 3.34
C TYR A 478 -28.60 -15.05 4.70
N TRP A 479 -28.30 -14.36 5.81
CA TRP A 479 -28.47 -14.91 7.17
C TRP A 479 -29.92 -15.29 7.55
N LEU A 480 -30.92 -14.64 6.93
CA LEU A 480 -32.36 -14.93 7.11
C LEU A 480 -32.99 -15.71 5.95
N SER A 481 -32.26 -15.93 4.87
CA SER A 481 -32.78 -16.58 3.67
C SER A 481 -32.44 -18.06 3.64
N GLU A 482 -33.19 -18.80 2.84
CA GLU A 482 -32.95 -20.22 2.59
C GLU A 482 -31.64 -20.47 1.83
N GLN A 483 -31.13 -21.70 1.97
CA GLN A 483 -29.85 -22.15 1.42
C GLN A 483 -29.78 -22.02 -0.13
N SER A 484 -30.92 -22.01 -0.82
CA SER A 484 -31.02 -21.93 -2.29
C SER A 484 -30.45 -20.63 -2.88
N GLY A 485 -30.57 -19.50 -2.17
CA GLY A 485 -30.00 -18.22 -2.60
C GLY A 485 -28.46 -18.18 -2.55
N ILE A 486 -27.87 -18.97 -1.65
CA ILE A 486 -26.41 -19.06 -1.46
C ILE A 486 -25.75 -19.74 -2.65
N ASP A 487 -26.40 -20.76 -3.23
CA ASP A 487 -25.84 -21.51 -4.37
C ASP A 487 -25.81 -20.69 -5.66
N LEU A 488 -26.71 -19.72 -5.83
CA LEU A 488 -26.74 -18.82 -6.99
C LEU A 488 -25.60 -17.77 -6.98
N GLU A 489 -25.00 -17.47 -5.83
CA GLU A 489 -23.87 -16.53 -5.72
C GLU A 489 -22.52 -17.17 -6.12
N ARG A 490 -22.42 -18.50 -6.09
CA ARG A 490 -21.20 -19.23 -6.47
C ARG A 490 -20.76 -18.94 -7.91
N PRO A 491 -21.60 -19.06 -8.95
CA PRO A 491 -21.20 -18.72 -10.32
C PRO A 491 -20.93 -17.23 -10.51
N VAL A 492 -21.60 -16.35 -9.76
CA VAL A 492 -21.37 -14.90 -9.78
C VAL A 492 -19.96 -14.57 -9.28
N PHE A 493 -19.54 -15.18 -8.17
CA PHE A 493 -18.18 -15.07 -7.67
C PHE A 493 -17.16 -15.59 -8.68
N LEU A 494 -17.35 -16.81 -9.19
CA LEU A 494 -16.42 -17.46 -10.12
C LEU A 494 -16.23 -16.68 -11.42
N ARG A 495 -17.27 -15.97 -11.88
CA ARG A 495 -17.19 -15.10 -13.06
C ARG A 495 -16.40 -13.81 -12.80
N GLY A 496 -16.35 -13.31 -11.57
CA GLY A 496 -15.79 -11.99 -11.23
C GLY A 496 -14.44 -11.99 -10.54
N PHE A 497 -14.09 -13.03 -9.77
CA PHE A 497 -12.96 -12.98 -8.83
C PHE A 497 -11.61 -12.67 -9.48
N ALA A 498 -11.36 -13.18 -10.69
CA ALA A 498 -10.09 -12.95 -11.37
C ALA A 498 -9.91 -11.49 -11.78
N LEU A 499 -10.97 -10.82 -12.25
CA LEU A 499 -10.91 -9.39 -12.58
C LEU A 499 -10.69 -8.54 -11.33
N THR A 500 -11.36 -8.85 -10.22
CA THR A 500 -11.09 -8.23 -8.92
C THR A 500 -9.62 -8.46 -8.51
N GLY A 501 -9.12 -9.69 -8.62
CA GLY A 501 -7.72 -10.00 -8.34
C GLY A 501 -6.72 -9.29 -9.24
N LEU A 502 -7.04 -9.08 -10.53
CA LEU A 502 -6.21 -8.30 -11.45
C LEU A 502 -6.13 -6.83 -11.05
N THR A 503 -7.26 -6.22 -10.70
CA THR A 503 -7.28 -4.82 -10.23
C THR A 503 -6.47 -4.64 -8.97
N TRP A 504 -6.59 -5.58 -8.04
CA TRP A 504 -5.81 -5.63 -6.82
C TRP A 504 -4.31 -5.80 -7.11
N LEU A 505 -3.92 -6.79 -7.92
CA LEU A 505 -2.53 -7.03 -8.29
C LEU A 505 -1.89 -5.80 -8.96
N TYR A 506 -2.65 -5.14 -9.84
CA TYR A 506 -2.19 -3.94 -10.52
C TYR A 506 -2.11 -2.71 -9.62
N ALA A 507 -2.98 -2.59 -8.60
CA ALA A 507 -2.86 -1.56 -7.58
C ALA A 507 -1.48 -1.61 -6.88
N TYR A 508 -0.84 -2.78 -6.86
CA TYR A 508 0.53 -2.98 -6.35
C TYR A 508 1.63 -2.97 -7.43
N ALA A 509 1.31 -2.66 -8.69
CA ALA A 509 2.31 -2.61 -9.76
C ALA A 509 3.35 -1.49 -9.59
N TRP A 510 3.09 -0.50 -8.73
CA TRP A 510 4.09 0.49 -8.32
C TRP A 510 5.35 -0.15 -7.73
N LEU A 511 5.26 -1.37 -7.17
CA LEU A 511 6.40 -2.13 -6.67
C LEU A 511 7.45 -2.38 -7.75
N LEU A 512 6.99 -2.68 -8.97
CA LEU A 512 7.88 -2.87 -10.11
C LEU A 512 8.61 -1.59 -10.46
N THR A 513 7.88 -0.46 -10.46
CA THR A 513 8.49 0.84 -10.66
C THR A 513 9.55 1.15 -9.60
N ALA A 514 9.28 0.85 -8.32
CA ALA A 514 10.25 1.06 -7.24
C ALA A 514 11.51 0.20 -7.44
N ILE A 515 11.34 -1.09 -7.76
CA ILE A 515 12.47 -2.00 -8.08
C ILE A 515 13.26 -1.46 -9.27
N ALA A 516 12.57 -0.98 -10.32
CA ALA A 516 13.19 -0.49 -11.53
C ALA A 516 14.00 0.81 -11.30
N LEU A 517 13.48 1.73 -10.48
CA LEU A 517 14.20 2.95 -10.08
C LEU A 517 15.44 2.63 -9.24
N VAL A 518 15.33 1.72 -8.26
CA VAL A 518 16.49 1.28 -7.46
C VAL A 518 17.51 0.53 -8.32
N ALA A 519 17.05 -0.29 -9.27
CA ALA A 519 17.90 -0.98 -10.23
C ALA A 519 18.70 0.00 -11.11
N LEU A 520 18.03 1.03 -11.64
CA LEU A 520 18.68 2.08 -12.42
C LEU A 520 19.66 2.91 -11.56
N LEU A 521 19.29 3.21 -10.31
CA LEU A 521 20.16 3.90 -9.36
C LEU A 521 21.43 3.09 -9.05
N HIS A 522 21.28 1.81 -8.73
CA HIS A 522 22.39 0.89 -8.47
C HIS A 522 23.32 0.77 -9.68
N PHE A 523 22.75 0.56 -10.87
CA PHE A 523 23.53 0.47 -12.11
C PHE A 523 24.41 1.71 -12.33
N ARG A 524 23.88 2.91 -12.03
CA ARG A 524 24.63 4.15 -12.19
C ARG A 524 25.73 4.32 -11.16
N VAL A 525 25.44 4.00 -9.91
CA VAL A 525 26.44 4.03 -8.83
C VAL A 525 27.61 3.12 -9.19
N GLU A 526 27.35 1.89 -9.62
CA GLU A 526 28.42 0.95 -9.99
C GLU A 526 29.17 1.42 -11.25
N ALA A 527 28.46 1.97 -12.25
CA ALA A 527 29.10 2.56 -13.43
C ALA A 527 29.93 3.83 -13.12
N ALA A 528 29.60 4.56 -12.07
CA ALA A 528 30.39 5.70 -11.59
C ALA A 528 31.65 5.22 -10.85
N LYS A 529 31.51 4.25 -9.94
CA LYS A 529 32.64 3.63 -9.22
C LYS A 529 33.68 3.00 -10.16
N ALA A 530 33.23 2.35 -11.23
CA ALA A 530 34.11 1.75 -12.22
C ALA A 530 34.92 2.80 -13.02
N ARG A 531 34.40 4.03 -13.16
CA ARG A 531 35.10 5.14 -13.84
C ARG A 531 36.13 5.82 -12.94
N THR A 532 35.79 6.06 -11.67
CA THR A 532 36.73 6.69 -10.71
C THR A 532 37.95 5.81 -10.43
N GLY A 533 37.80 4.49 -10.42
CA GLY A 533 38.90 3.53 -10.26
C GLY A 533 39.96 3.53 -11.39
N ARG A 534 39.77 4.30 -12.47
CA ARG A 534 40.70 4.37 -13.62
C ARG A 534 41.48 5.69 -13.77
N GLY A 535 41.38 6.65 -12.83
CA GLY A 535 42.36 7.72 -12.81
C GLY A 535 41.99 9.06 -12.17
N HIS A 536 40.77 9.30 -11.69
CA HIS A 536 40.43 10.53 -10.95
C HIS A 536 39.41 10.19 -9.85
N ASP A 537 39.86 10.18 -8.60
CA ASP A 537 39.01 9.98 -7.41
C ASP A 537 38.20 11.26 -7.12
N GLU A 538 37.14 11.52 -7.90
CA GLU A 538 36.15 12.52 -7.50
C GLU A 538 35.38 12.01 -6.28
N LEU A 539 35.59 12.68 -5.14
CA LEU A 539 34.94 12.35 -3.88
C LEU A 539 33.43 12.64 -3.96
N ALA A 540 32.61 11.59 -4.08
CA ALA A 540 31.16 11.73 -4.07
C ALA A 540 30.63 12.00 -2.65
N VAL A 541 30.47 13.28 -2.30
CA VAL A 541 29.85 13.72 -1.03
C VAL A 541 28.36 13.34 -0.98
N GLY A 542 27.68 13.24 -2.12
CA GLY A 542 26.30 12.79 -2.21
C GLY A 542 25.94 12.37 -3.64
N PRO A 543 24.66 12.07 -3.90
CA PRO A 543 24.20 11.73 -5.25
C PRO A 543 24.37 12.90 -6.21
N SER A 544 24.84 12.62 -7.44
CA SER A 544 24.82 13.56 -8.57
C SER A 544 23.39 13.96 -8.93
N ASP A 545 23.16 15.03 -9.70
CA ASP A 545 21.81 15.55 -9.94
C ASP A 545 20.82 14.52 -10.51
N ALA A 546 21.29 13.63 -11.40
CA ALA A 546 20.44 12.57 -11.94
C ALA A 546 20.27 11.38 -10.97
N GLU A 547 21.23 11.11 -10.08
CA GLU A 547 21.06 10.12 -8.98
C GLU A 547 20.15 10.67 -7.89
N LEU A 548 20.19 11.98 -7.66
CA LEU A 548 19.32 12.70 -6.74
C LEU A 548 17.87 12.63 -7.23
N LEU A 549 17.62 12.87 -8.53
CA LEU A 549 16.29 12.67 -9.12
C LEU A 549 15.76 11.26 -8.89
N LEU A 550 16.58 10.23 -9.08
CA LEU A 550 16.21 8.84 -8.83
C LEU A 550 15.93 8.57 -7.35
N THR A 551 16.77 9.09 -6.46
CA THR A 551 16.58 8.98 -5.00
C THR A 551 15.28 9.65 -4.55
N VAL A 552 15.00 10.83 -5.08
CA VAL A 552 13.75 11.58 -4.83
C VAL A 552 12.54 10.83 -5.40
N ALA A 553 12.63 10.28 -6.62
CA ALA A 553 11.57 9.48 -7.21
C ALA A 553 11.26 8.22 -6.37
N VAL A 554 12.30 7.55 -5.86
CA VAL A 554 12.14 6.41 -4.93
C VAL A 554 11.46 6.86 -3.65
N PHE A 555 11.86 7.99 -3.05
CA PHE A 555 11.21 8.54 -1.86
C PHE A 555 9.72 8.80 -2.09
N THR A 556 9.39 9.53 -3.15
CA THR A 556 8.00 9.88 -3.44
C THR A 556 7.14 8.64 -3.65
N LEU A 557 7.62 7.67 -4.43
CA LEU A 557 6.90 6.45 -4.77
C LEU A 557 6.77 5.49 -3.58
N ALA A 558 7.84 5.26 -2.83
CA ALA A 558 7.86 4.29 -1.74
C ALA A 558 7.24 4.87 -0.45
N VAL A 559 7.47 6.15 -0.17
CA VAL A 559 7.15 6.78 1.12
C VAL A 559 5.98 7.76 1.01
N GLY A 560 6.10 8.75 0.11
CA GLY A 560 5.23 9.94 0.11
C GLY A 560 3.74 9.71 -0.14
N LEU A 561 3.34 8.54 -0.66
CA LEU A 561 1.97 8.27 -1.11
C LEU A 561 1.21 7.26 -0.26
N ARG A 562 1.80 6.79 0.85
CA ARG A 562 1.25 5.62 1.56
C ARG A 562 0.01 5.92 2.40
N HIS A 563 -0.30 7.19 2.68
CA HIS A 563 -1.40 7.60 3.57
C HIS A 563 -2.50 8.45 2.96
N VAL A 564 -2.44 8.74 1.67
CA VAL A 564 -3.37 9.71 1.14
C VAL A 564 -4.62 9.01 0.64
N THR A 565 -5.63 9.00 1.49
CA THR A 565 -7.02 8.77 1.09
C THR A 565 -7.68 10.13 0.96
N PHE A 566 -7.74 10.66 -0.26
CA PHE A 566 -8.53 11.85 -0.53
C PHE A 566 -10.00 11.44 -0.57
N ALA A 567 -10.84 12.02 0.28
CA ALA A 567 -12.29 11.85 0.20
C ALA A 567 -12.78 12.37 -1.16
N GLY A 568 -13.05 11.46 -2.10
CA GLY A 568 -13.48 11.76 -3.48
C GLY A 568 -12.41 12.39 -4.41
N ALA A 569 -11.39 13.09 -3.89
CA ALA A 569 -10.44 13.88 -4.69
C ALA A 569 -9.17 13.12 -5.12
N ASN A 570 -9.32 11.88 -5.57
CA ASN A 570 -8.20 11.07 -6.08
C ASN A 570 -7.44 11.78 -7.23
N VAL A 571 -8.07 12.73 -7.95
CA VAL A 571 -7.46 13.60 -8.98
C VAL A 571 -6.16 14.27 -8.50
N LEU A 572 -6.03 14.52 -7.20
CA LEU A 572 -4.88 15.20 -6.61
C LEU A 572 -3.65 14.30 -6.44
N PHE A 573 -3.71 12.99 -6.73
CA PHE A 573 -2.54 12.11 -6.61
C PHE A 573 -1.33 12.57 -7.42
N GLY A 574 -1.56 13.08 -8.64
CA GLY A 574 -0.51 13.66 -9.47
C GLY A 574 0.17 14.87 -8.82
N LEU A 575 -0.64 15.83 -8.34
CA LEU A 575 -0.15 17.01 -7.63
C LEU A 575 0.59 16.63 -6.34
N TRP A 576 0.07 15.63 -5.62
CA TRP A 576 0.69 15.11 -4.40
C TRP A 576 2.07 14.52 -4.65
N LEU A 577 2.22 13.76 -5.73
CA LEU A 577 3.52 13.27 -6.18
C LEU A 577 4.48 14.45 -6.39
N LEU A 578 4.07 15.50 -7.12
CA LEU A 578 4.91 16.68 -7.34
C LEU A 578 5.29 17.40 -6.04
N LEU A 579 4.35 17.50 -5.09
CA LEU A 579 4.59 18.13 -3.79
C LEU A 579 5.64 17.36 -2.97
N ASN A 580 5.61 16.02 -2.99
CA ASN A 580 6.63 15.20 -2.35
C ASN A 580 8.01 15.35 -3.00
N LEU A 581 8.06 15.42 -4.35
CA LEU A 581 9.30 15.72 -5.05
C LEU A 581 9.86 17.09 -4.63
N ALA A 582 9.02 18.12 -4.66
CA ALA A 582 9.39 19.49 -4.32
C ALA A 582 9.89 19.61 -2.87
N SER A 583 9.20 18.97 -1.93
CA SER A 583 9.56 18.96 -0.50
C SER A 583 10.96 18.38 -0.27
N LEU A 584 11.28 17.24 -0.90
CA LEU A 584 12.60 16.62 -0.75
C LEU A 584 13.70 17.42 -1.47
N TYR A 585 13.41 18.02 -2.62
CA TYR A 585 14.35 18.94 -3.28
C TYR A 585 14.63 20.18 -2.44
N ALA A 586 13.61 20.76 -1.81
CA ALA A 586 13.76 21.88 -0.89
C ALA A 586 14.65 21.49 0.30
N LEU A 587 14.42 20.31 0.90
CA LEU A 587 15.29 19.79 1.98
C LEU A 587 16.74 19.65 1.53
N VAL A 588 16.99 19.13 0.33
CA VAL A 588 18.36 18.97 -0.20
C VAL A 588 19.00 20.31 -0.51
N ALA A 589 18.25 21.29 -1.02
CA ALA A 589 18.75 22.64 -1.24
C ALA A 589 19.17 23.32 0.07
N VAL A 590 18.34 23.20 1.12
CA VAL A 590 18.67 23.68 2.47
C VAL A 590 19.86 22.90 3.04
N GLY A 591 19.87 21.59 2.88
CA GLY A 591 20.92 20.69 3.34
C GLY A 591 22.30 20.99 2.72
N ARG A 592 22.37 21.28 1.42
CA ARG A 592 23.63 21.68 0.76
C ARG A 592 24.24 22.95 1.38
N ARG A 593 23.42 23.86 1.92
CA ARG A 593 23.87 25.09 2.60
C ARG A 593 24.13 24.91 4.11
N CYS A 594 23.37 24.01 4.76
CA CYS A 594 23.34 23.90 6.22
C CYS A 594 23.95 22.61 6.79
N SER A 595 24.32 21.65 5.95
CA SER A 595 25.04 20.44 6.37
C SER A 595 26.46 20.76 6.81
N VAL A 596 27.00 19.94 7.71
CA VAL A 596 28.37 20.08 8.22
C VAL A 596 29.38 20.03 7.07
N LEU A 597 29.23 19.07 6.16
CA LEU A 597 30.12 18.91 5.00
C LEU A 597 29.88 19.99 3.94
N GLY A 598 28.65 20.44 3.75
CA GLY A 598 28.34 21.57 2.86
C GLY A 598 29.01 22.87 3.31
N ARG A 599 28.97 23.17 4.62
CA ARG A 599 29.63 24.34 5.22
C ARG A 599 31.16 24.21 5.28
N ALA A 600 31.69 23.00 5.46
CA ALA A 600 33.14 22.76 5.41
C ALA A 600 33.71 22.97 4.00
N GLY A 601 32.90 22.83 2.95
CA GLY A 601 33.28 23.11 1.57
C GLY A 601 33.92 21.92 0.85
N ALA A 602 33.86 21.94 -0.49
CA ALA A 602 34.28 20.82 -1.33
C ALA A 602 35.80 20.55 -1.26
N GLN A 603 36.63 21.60 -1.25
CA GLN A 603 38.09 21.46 -1.15
C GLN A 603 38.53 20.83 0.18
N PHE A 604 37.89 21.22 1.30
CA PHE A 604 38.12 20.55 2.58
C PHE A 604 37.79 19.06 2.48
N CYS A 605 36.63 18.71 1.91
CA CYS A 605 36.24 17.32 1.76
C CYS A 605 37.27 16.53 0.92
N THR A 606 37.72 17.06 -0.22
CA THR A 606 38.70 16.36 -1.05
C THR A 606 40.04 16.21 -0.35
N GLN A 607 40.53 17.25 0.33
CA GLN A 607 41.80 17.20 1.05
C GLN A 607 41.75 16.28 2.27
N ARG A 608 40.70 16.32 3.09
CA ARG A 608 40.66 15.58 4.36
C ARG A 608 39.95 14.23 4.30
N LEU A 609 39.02 14.06 3.36
CA LEU A 609 38.15 12.88 3.28
C LEU A 609 38.29 12.11 1.97
N GLY A 610 39.14 12.60 1.05
CA GLY A 610 39.39 12.03 -0.28
C GLY A 610 39.77 10.54 -0.23
N THR A 611 40.78 10.20 0.58
CA THR A 611 41.36 8.85 0.63
C THR A 611 40.86 8.03 1.82
N ALA A 612 40.85 6.70 1.69
CA ALA A 612 40.51 5.79 2.79
C ALA A 612 41.44 5.95 4.01
N GLN A 613 42.74 6.13 3.80
CA GLN A 613 43.72 6.32 4.87
C GLN A 613 43.43 7.58 5.70
N ARG A 614 43.20 8.73 5.06
CA ARG A 614 42.83 9.97 5.76
C ARG A 614 41.50 9.86 6.51
N ARG A 615 40.54 9.09 5.99
CA ARG A 615 39.29 8.79 6.72
C ARG A 615 39.54 7.95 7.97
N GLN A 616 40.44 6.97 7.90
CA GLN A 616 40.82 6.19 9.08
C GLN A 616 41.57 7.06 10.10
N GLU A 617 42.45 7.95 9.64
CA GLU A 617 43.10 8.95 10.49
C GLU A 617 42.06 9.85 11.19
N LEU A 618 41.03 10.31 10.47
CA LEU A 618 39.93 11.08 11.06
C LEU A 618 39.21 10.30 12.18
N LEU A 619 38.93 9.02 11.98
CA LEU A 619 38.28 8.19 13.00
C LEU A 619 39.16 8.06 14.25
N VAL A 620 40.47 7.84 14.08
CA VAL A 620 41.43 7.82 15.19
C VAL A 620 41.47 9.17 15.92
N LYS A 621 41.49 10.28 15.19
CA LYS A 621 41.46 11.63 15.78
C LYS A 621 40.12 11.93 16.47
N ALA A 622 39.00 11.44 15.94
CA ALA A 622 37.68 11.54 16.57
C ALA A 622 37.59 10.70 17.86
N HIS A 623 38.27 9.56 17.92
CA HIS A 623 38.45 8.78 19.14
C HIS A 623 39.26 9.56 20.19
N GLN A 624 40.43 10.09 19.81
CA GLN A 624 41.26 10.92 20.69
C GLN A 624 40.47 12.13 21.24
N TYR A 625 39.73 12.82 20.37
CA TYR A 625 38.86 13.93 20.76
C TYR A 625 37.83 13.53 21.81
N ARG A 626 37.13 12.40 21.61
CA ARG A 626 36.13 11.91 22.58
C ARG A 626 36.77 11.51 23.91
N ASN A 627 37.91 10.82 23.89
CA ASN A 627 38.61 10.41 25.11
C ASN A 627 39.03 11.64 25.94
N VAL A 628 39.70 12.61 25.32
CA VAL A 628 40.12 13.87 25.97
C VAL A 628 38.92 14.64 26.53
N ARG A 629 37.82 14.73 25.78
CA ARG A 629 36.60 15.39 26.23
C ARG A 629 35.88 14.64 27.36
N SER A 630 35.97 13.32 27.38
CA SER A 630 35.45 12.49 28.47
C SER A 630 36.24 12.69 29.77
N GLN A 631 37.57 12.80 29.68
CA GLN A 631 38.47 13.08 30.80
C GLN A 631 38.26 14.50 31.33
N LEU A 632 38.13 15.49 30.44
CA LEU A 632 37.79 16.87 30.82
C LEU A 632 36.47 16.92 31.59
N SER A 633 35.45 16.21 31.10
CA SER A 633 34.15 16.13 31.77
C SER A 633 34.20 15.41 33.12
N ALA A 634 35.10 14.45 33.30
CA ALA A 634 35.33 13.76 34.57
C ALA A 634 36.04 14.67 35.58
N LEU A 635 37.03 15.44 35.12
CA LEU A 635 37.71 16.49 35.90
C LEU A 635 36.73 17.58 36.36
N ASP A 636 35.87 18.07 35.47
CA ASP A 636 34.84 19.06 35.82
C ASP A 636 33.84 18.55 36.89
N ARG A 637 33.74 17.23 37.06
CA ARG A 637 32.91 16.57 38.10
C ARG A 637 33.69 16.21 39.36
N GLY A 638 34.95 16.63 39.48
CA GLY A 638 35.81 16.32 40.63
C GLY A 638 36.26 14.86 40.71
N LYS A 639 36.10 14.07 39.64
CA LYS A 639 36.50 12.64 39.58
C LYS A 639 37.85 12.44 38.87
N GLY A 640 38.68 13.46 38.82
CA GLY A 640 39.98 13.38 38.14
C GLY A 640 41.00 12.58 38.94
N GLU A 641 41.63 11.60 38.30
CA GLU A 641 42.83 10.94 38.83
C GLU A 641 43.96 11.97 38.98
N GLY A 642 44.62 11.96 40.15
CA GLY A 642 45.61 12.95 40.56
C GLY A 642 46.81 13.00 39.62
N GLY A 643 46.80 13.95 38.67
CA GLY A 643 47.87 14.18 37.69
C GLY A 643 47.42 14.78 36.36
N LEU A 644 46.12 14.74 36.05
CA LEU A 644 45.58 15.29 34.80
C LEU A 644 45.39 16.82 34.87
N SER A 645 46.30 17.58 34.25
CA SER A 645 46.16 19.04 34.14
C SER A 645 45.12 19.44 33.08
N ARG A 646 44.08 20.19 33.47
CA ARG A 646 43.06 20.78 32.59
C ARG A 646 43.69 21.51 31.38
N LYS A 647 44.74 22.29 31.64
CA LYS A 647 45.48 23.04 30.60
C LYS A 647 46.05 22.12 29.53
N LYS A 648 46.52 20.92 29.90
CA LYS A 648 47.05 19.92 28.95
C LYS A 648 45.93 19.39 28.04
N LEU A 649 44.79 19.01 28.62
CA LEU A 649 43.63 18.51 27.85
C LEU A 649 43.05 19.58 26.90
N GLU A 650 42.91 20.82 27.35
CA GLU A 650 42.48 21.94 26.51
C GLU A 650 43.47 22.26 25.38
N THR A 651 44.76 22.03 25.61
CA THR A 651 45.80 22.19 24.57
C THR A 651 45.67 21.09 23.53
N THR A 652 45.48 19.83 23.94
CA THR A 652 45.25 18.72 23.02
C THR A 652 43.95 18.89 22.20
N LEU A 653 42.88 19.43 22.79
CA LEU A 653 41.66 19.76 22.03
C LEU A 653 41.93 20.83 20.95
N ARG A 654 42.71 21.87 21.28
CA ARG A 654 43.11 22.89 20.32
C ARG A 654 44.00 22.33 19.21
N GLU A 655 44.95 21.46 19.54
CA GLU A 655 45.80 20.77 18.56
C GLU A 655 44.97 19.89 17.60
N LEU A 656 43.96 19.18 18.11
CA LEU A 656 43.06 18.38 17.27
C LEU A 656 42.22 19.27 16.33
N GLN A 657 41.78 20.44 16.81
CA GLN A 657 41.05 21.41 16.00
C GLN A 657 41.96 22.08 14.96
N GLN A 658 43.20 22.40 15.32
CA GLN A 658 44.22 22.89 14.39
C GLN A 658 44.57 21.84 13.33
N TRP A 659 44.75 20.58 13.73
CA TRP A 659 44.97 19.48 12.79
C TRP A 659 43.84 19.37 11.79
N LEU A 660 42.59 19.51 12.22
CA LEU A 660 41.42 19.42 11.34
C LEU A 660 41.43 20.51 10.26
N PHE A 661 41.72 21.75 10.65
CA PHE A 661 41.71 22.91 9.76
C PHE A 661 43.09 23.26 9.17
N ALA A 662 44.11 22.43 9.34
CA ALA A 662 45.42 22.70 8.74
C ALA A 662 45.28 22.67 7.20
N GLY A 663 45.65 23.76 6.53
CA GLY A 663 45.43 23.95 5.09
C GLY A 663 44.14 24.67 4.70
N TRP A 664 43.37 25.20 5.67
CA TRP A 664 42.24 26.09 5.38
C TRP A 664 42.73 27.38 4.70
N GLU A 665 42.18 27.69 3.52
CA GLU A 665 42.50 28.91 2.77
C GLU A 665 42.16 30.14 3.62
N LYS A 666 43.16 30.98 3.91
CA LYS A 666 43.01 32.20 4.72
C LYS A 666 41.99 33.18 4.13
N ASP A 667 41.77 33.13 2.82
CA ASP A 667 40.86 34.01 2.08
C ASP A 667 39.37 33.71 2.32
N LYS A 668 39.02 32.57 2.93
CA LYS A 668 37.64 32.20 3.29
C LYS A 668 37.24 32.60 4.72
N GLY A 669 38.08 33.38 5.40
CA GLY A 669 37.84 33.85 6.77
C GLY A 669 38.21 32.83 7.86
N GLN A 670 37.80 33.11 9.09
CA GLN A 670 38.11 32.24 10.24
C GLN A 670 37.48 30.85 10.07
N PRO A 671 38.23 29.76 10.36
CA PRO A 671 37.69 28.42 10.31
C PRO A 671 36.51 28.30 11.28
N PRO A 672 35.41 27.65 10.88
CA PRO A 672 34.23 27.53 11.71
C PRO A 672 34.57 26.78 13.01
N THR A 673 34.66 27.52 14.12
CA THR A 673 34.97 27.00 15.46
C THR A 673 33.90 26.04 15.99
N GLU A 674 32.74 26.06 15.35
CA GLU A 674 31.56 25.28 15.63
C GLU A 674 31.70 23.77 15.40
N PHE A 675 32.59 23.32 14.50
CA PHE A 675 32.67 21.91 14.11
C PHE A 675 33.79 21.18 14.82
N SER A 676 33.45 20.06 15.48
CA SER A 676 34.44 19.15 16.04
C SER A 676 34.83 18.06 15.05
N VAL A 677 35.99 17.44 15.29
CA VAL A 677 36.45 16.25 14.54
C VAL A 677 35.40 15.13 14.57
N GLN A 678 34.70 15.00 15.70
CA GLN A 678 33.60 14.04 15.87
C GLN A 678 32.40 14.37 14.98
N ASP A 679 31.99 15.64 14.88
CA ASP A 679 30.84 16.04 14.05
C ASP A 679 31.08 15.73 12.56
N ILE A 680 32.33 15.90 12.10
CA ILE A 680 32.72 15.60 10.73
C ILE A 680 32.70 14.08 10.49
N ALA A 681 33.24 13.28 11.41
CA ALA A 681 33.18 11.82 11.32
C ALA A 681 31.73 11.30 11.26
N LEU A 682 30.85 11.79 12.15
CA LEU A 682 29.42 11.44 12.16
C LEU A 682 28.66 11.92 10.92
N SER A 683 29.07 13.06 10.34
CA SER A 683 28.50 13.56 9.07
C SER A 683 28.86 12.72 7.85
N TRP A 684 29.97 12.00 7.90
CA TRP A 684 30.40 11.12 6.82
C TRP A 684 29.60 9.81 6.77
N GLY A 685 29.37 9.21 7.94
CA GLY A 685 28.69 7.93 8.11
C GLY A 685 29.62 6.70 7.94
N PRO A 686 29.07 5.48 8.06
CA PRO A 686 29.85 4.24 8.11
C PRO A 686 30.47 3.81 6.78
N GLY A 687 29.90 4.22 5.66
CA GLY A 687 30.35 3.86 4.32
C GLY A 687 31.35 4.84 3.72
N GLY A 688 32.27 4.33 2.89
CA GLY A 688 33.15 5.15 2.06
C GLY A 688 32.37 5.94 0.99
N HIS A 689 31.30 5.37 0.45
CA HIS A 689 30.41 6.00 -0.53
C HIS A 689 28.99 6.22 0.02
N TRP A 690 28.28 7.24 -0.46
CA TRP A 690 26.91 7.55 0.01
C TRP A 690 25.92 6.38 -0.21
N TRP A 691 26.12 5.60 -1.27
CA TRP A 691 25.32 4.40 -1.56
C TRP A 691 25.46 3.32 -0.48
N ASP A 692 26.63 3.19 0.13
CA ASP A 692 26.84 2.21 1.19
C ASP A 692 26.06 2.64 2.43
N ASN A 693 26.05 3.95 2.77
CA ASN A 693 25.20 4.50 3.81
C ASN A 693 23.71 4.22 3.52
N ALA A 694 23.26 4.46 2.28
CA ALA A 694 21.90 4.20 1.82
C ALA A 694 21.48 2.74 2.05
N ARG A 695 22.34 1.78 1.67
CA ARG A 695 22.07 0.34 1.87
C ARG A 695 22.00 -0.06 3.33
N HIS A 696 22.90 0.44 4.17
CA HIS A 696 22.88 0.14 5.61
C HIS A 696 21.62 0.69 6.26
N ALA A 697 21.29 1.95 5.96
CA ALA A 697 20.11 2.64 6.47
C ALA A 697 18.80 1.95 6.05
N ALA A 698 18.69 1.53 4.78
CA ALA A 698 17.53 0.80 4.29
C ALA A 698 17.29 -0.53 5.04
N ARG A 699 18.35 -1.29 5.32
CA ARG A 699 18.25 -2.56 6.07
C ARG A 699 17.83 -2.33 7.51
N LEU A 700 18.37 -1.30 8.16
CA LEU A 700 18.06 -0.97 9.54
C LEU A 700 16.62 -0.48 9.67
N ALA A 701 16.20 0.42 8.78
CA ALA A 701 14.83 0.94 8.77
C ALA A 701 13.81 -0.17 8.50
N PHE A 702 14.13 -1.17 7.67
CA PHE A 702 13.29 -2.35 7.49
C PHE A 702 13.08 -3.11 8.82
N TRP A 703 14.15 -3.37 9.59
CA TRP A 703 14.03 -4.08 10.86
C TRP A 703 13.31 -3.26 11.93
N PHE A 704 13.65 -1.97 12.07
CA PHE A 704 12.97 -1.08 13.01
C PHE A 704 11.50 -0.81 12.62
N GLY A 705 11.16 -0.95 11.34
CA GLY A 705 9.82 -0.78 10.80
C GLY A 705 8.88 -1.98 11.01
N LEU A 706 9.36 -3.14 11.46
CA LEU A 706 8.52 -4.31 11.80
C LEU A 706 7.44 -4.00 12.84
N PRO A 707 7.78 -3.52 14.05
CA PRO A 707 6.77 -3.18 15.05
C PRO A 707 5.83 -2.08 14.57
N ALA A 708 6.35 -1.06 13.88
CA ALA A 708 5.54 0.02 13.33
C ALA A 708 4.51 -0.48 12.30
N SER A 709 4.90 -1.40 11.41
CA SER A 709 3.98 -1.96 10.42
C SER A 709 2.93 -2.86 11.05
N ALA A 710 3.31 -3.67 12.05
CA ALA A 710 2.36 -4.52 12.78
C ALA A 710 1.33 -3.66 13.52
N ALA A 711 1.79 -2.59 14.17
CA ALA A 711 0.95 -1.61 14.83
C ALA A 711 -0.06 -0.98 13.84
N LEU A 712 0.41 -0.45 12.70
CA LEU A 712 -0.47 0.17 11.70
C LEU A 712 -1.49 -0.81 11.12
N VAL A 713 -1.08 -2.05 10.83
CA VAL A 713 -2.00 -3.08 10.36
C VAL A 713 -3.04 -3.44 11.41
N TYR A 714 -2.65 -3.55 12.68
CA TYR A 714 -3.59 -3.80 13.75
C TYR A 714 -4.64 -2.68 13.87
N LEU A 715 -4.23 -1.41 13.89
CA LEU A 715 -5.21 -0.31 13.95
C LEU A 715 -6.11 -0.22 12.72
N THR A 716 -5.59 -0.59 11.55
CA THR A 716 -6.37 -0.49 10.30
C THR A 716 -7.35 -1.64 10.14
N TYR A 717 -7.02 -2.85 10.62
CA TYR A 717 -7.76 -4.07 10.28
C TYR A 717 -8.31 -4.85 11.48
N PHE A 718 -7.74 -4.66 12.68
CA PHE A 718 -8.01 -5.50 13.86
C PHE A 718 -8.34 -4.72 15.13
N LYS A 719 -8.45 -3.38 15.05
CA LYS A 719 -8.73 -2.51 16.21
C LYS A 719 -9.99 -2.96 16.95
N ASP A 720 -11.05 -3.24 16.22
CA ASP A 720 -12.37 -3.54 16.75
C ASP A 720 -13.12 -4.59 15.91
N ALA A 721 -14.11 -5.23 16.52
CA ALA A 721 -14.87 -6.32 15.90
C ALA A 721 -15.73 -5.85 14.71
N ARG A 722 -16.06 -4.56 14.60
CA ARG A 722 -16.81 -3.99 13.46
C ARG A 722 -15.89 -3.89 12.25
N THR A 723 -14.74 -3.22 12.41
CA THR A 723 -13.71 -3.11 11.36
C THR A 723 -13.26 -4.49 10.86
N GLN A 724 -12.98 -5.42 11.77
CA GLN A 724 -12.58 -6.78 11.42
C GLN A 724 -13.62 -7.48 10.52
N ARG A 725 -14.92 -7.32 10.83
CA ARG A 725 -16.00 -7.88 10.01
C ARG A 725 -16.13 -7.22 8.65
N VAL A 726 -15.94 -5.91 8.58
CA VAL A 726 -15.96 -5.18 7.30
C VAL A 726 -14.85 -5.70 6.39
N VAL A 727 -13.64 -5.84 6.93
CA VAL A 727 -12.46 -6.32 6.21
C VAL A 727 -12.65 -7.74 5.69
N PHE A 728 -13.12 -8.68 6.53
CA PHE A 728 -13.32 -10.06 6.10
C PHE A 728 -14.50 -10.28 5.15
N THR A 729 -15.32 -9.25 4.95
CA THR A 729 -16.42 -9.28 3.97
C THR A 729 -15.99 -8.73 2.60
N ASP A 730 -14.88 -7.99 2.54
CA ASP A 730 -14.28 -7.56 1.28
C ASP A 730 -13.53 -8.72 0.63
N LEU A 731 -13.70 -8.88 -0.68
CA LEU A 731 -13.10 -9.97 -1.46
C LEU A 731 -11.58 -9.96 -1.33
N VAL A 732 -10.98 -8.77 -1.30
CA VAL A 732 -9.52 -8.59 -1.20
C VAL A 732 -9.05 -8.35 0.25
N GLY A 733 -9.93 -8.40 1.25
CA GLY A 733 -9.58 -7.98 2.62
C GLY A 733 -8.38 -8.71 3.22
N VAL A 734 -8.34 -10.05 3.13
CA VAL A 734 -7.21 -10.84 3.63
C VAL A 734 -5.90 -10.58 2.87
N PRO A 735 -5.86 -10.69 1.52
CA PRO A 735 -4.63 -10.39 0.80
C PRO A 735 -4.20 -8.91 0.96
N GLU A 736 -5.13 -7.99 1.17
CA GLU A 736 -4.86 -6.58 1.45
C GLU A 736 -4.09 -6.38 2.76
N ILE A 737 -4.42 -7.12 3.83
CA ILE A 737 -3.68 -7.07 5.12
C ILE A 737 -2.18 -7.36 4.88
N ALA A 738 -1.87 -8.43 4.17
CA ALA A 738 -0.50 -8.83 3.88
C ALA A 738 0.21 -7.83 2.95
N ALA A 739 -0.48 -7.36 1.91
CA ALA A 739 0.08 -6.41 0.98
C ALA A 739 0.30 -5.02 1.60
N LYS A 740 -0.56 -4.59 2.52
CA LYS A 740 -0.38 -3.36 3.29
C LYS A 740 0.78 -3.46 4.26
N PHE A 741 0.91 -4.57 4.99
CA PHE A 741 2.10 -4.82 5.81
C PHE A 741 3.39 -4.69 4.98
N LEU A 742 3.45 -5.36 3.83
CA LEU A 742 4.61 -5.31 2.94
C LEU A 742 4.84 -3.89 2.38
N SER A 743 3.76 -3.17 2.05
CA SER A 743 3.86 -1.79 1.57
C SER A 743 4.47 -0.85 2.62
N TRP A 744 4.14 -1.03 3.90
CA TRP A 744 4.76 -0.29 5.01
C TRP A 744 6.24 -0.63 5.14
N GLN A 745 6.60 -1.92 5.07
CA GLN A 745 8.00 -2.33 5.12
C GLN A 745 8.85 -1.71 4.01
N ILE A 746 8.28 -1.61 2.80
CA ILE A 746 8.95 -0.98 1.67
C ILE A 746 9.06 0.53 1.87
N ALA A 747 8.06 1.17 2.47
CA ALA A 747 8.12 2.57 2.83
C ALA A 747 9.24 2.85 3.84
N TRP A 748 9.35 2.05 4.91
CA TRP A 748 10.44 2.17 5.90
C TRP A 748 11.81 1.97 5.26
N ALA A 749 11.98 0.91 4.45
CA ALA A 749 13.22 0.65 3.74
C ALA A 749 13.57 1.79 2.75
N GLY A 750 12.57 2.33 2.04
CA GLY A 750 12.73 3.47 1.12
C GLY A 750 13.13 4.76 1.84
N ALA A 751 12.48 5.07 2.97
CA ALA A 751 12.83 6.22 3.80
C ALA A 751 14.25 6.09 4.38
N GLY A 752 14.62 4.89 4.84
CA GLY A 752 15.98 4.57 5.27
C GLY A 752 17.00 4.72 4.14
N LEU A 753 16.70 4.22 2.94
CA LEU A 753 17.56 4.37 1.76
C LEU A 753 17.85 5.85 1.47
N VAL A 754 16.82 6.70 1.52
CA VAL A 754 16.94 8.14 1.27
C VAL A 754 17.69 8.85 2.39
N LEU A 755 17.42 8.50 3.66
CA LEU A 755 18.16 8.99 4.83
C LEU A 755 19.66 8.71 4.69
N GLY A 756 20.03 7.47 4.33
CA GLY A 756 21.43 7.09 4.16
C GLY A 756 22.07 7.72 2.91
N ALA A 757 21.34 7.82 1.80
CA ALA A 757 21.83 8.44 0.57
C ALA A 757 22.11 9.94 0.74
N LEU A 758 21.24 10.63 1.48
CA LEU A 758 21.36 12.06 1.77
C LEU A 758 22.11 12.34 3.07
N TRP A 759 22.60 11.31 3.78
CA TRP A 759 23.19 11.43 5.12
C TRP A 759 24.20 12.58 5.27
N ARG A 760 25.05 12.74 4.27
CA ARG A 760 26.13 13.74 4.16
C ARG A 760 25.62 15.14 3.78
N LEU A 761 24.44 15.21 3.17
CA LEU A 761 23.80 16.43 2.69
C LEU A 761 22.72 16.95 3.66
N LEU A 762 22.25 16.14 4.61
CA LEU A 762 21.18 16.54 5.52
C LEU A 762 21.66 17.57 6.54
N PRO A 763 20.80 18.53 6.93
CA PRO A 763 21.12 19.49 7.96
C PRO A 763 21.24 18.82 9.33
N GLY A 764 22.14 19.34 10.17
CA GLY A 764 22.32 18.89 11.55
C GLY A 764 23.61 18.10 11.82
N ARG A 765 24.15 18.31 13.02
CA ARG A 765 25.40 17.67 13.48
C ARG A 765 25.19 16.23 13.96
N ARG A 766 23.99 15.93 14.48
CA ARG A 766 23.61 14.63 15.06
C ARG A 766 22.49 13.97 14.28
N SER A 767 22.41 12.63 14.36
CA SER A 767 21.41 11.85 13.62
C SER A 767 19.94 12.17 13.89
N PRO A 768 19.46 12.54 15.10
CA PRO A 768 18.04 12.82 15.30
C PRO A 768 17.59 14.07 14.54
N VAL A 769 18.46 15.08 14.42
CA VAL A 769 18.16 16.30 13.65
C VAL A 769 18.05 15.98 12.15
N ARG A 770 18.92 15.08 11.65
CA ARG A 770 18.84 14.61 10.26
C ARG A 770 17.55 13.81 10.01
N ALA A 771 17.20 12.90 10.93
CA ALA A 771 15.96 12.15 10.87
C ALA A 771 14.72 13.07 10.92
N LEU A 772 14.73 14.08 11.80
CA LEU A 772 13.68 15.09 11.89
C LEU A 772 13.54 15.86 10.58
N SER A 773 14.65 16.27 9.95
CA SER A 773 14.61 17.03 8.70
C SER A 773 13.99 16.23 7.55
N LEU A 774 14.32 14.94 7.42
CA LEU A 774 13.70 14.06 6.43
C LEU A 774 12.22 13.79 6.75
N THR A 775 11.90 13.63 8.03
CA THR A 775 10.51 13.45 8.47
C THR A 775 9.68 14.71 8.24
N ALA A 776 10.26 15.90 8.39
CA ALA A 776 9.59 17.16 8.06
C ALA A 776 9.29 17.24 6.56
N ALA A 777 10.20 16.81 5.69
CA ALA A 777 9.94 16.75 4.25
C ALA A 777 8.79 15.77 3.90
N TYR A 778 8.62 14.71 4.68
CA TYR A 778 7.47 13.80 4.58
C TYR A 778 6.18 14.41 5.16
N ALA A 779 6.29 15.12 6.29
CA ALA A 779 5.15 15.68 7.01
C ALA A 779 4.54 16.91 6.33
N VAL A 780 5.31 17.73 5.62
CA VAL A 780 4.81 18.94 4.95
C VAL A 780 3.71 18.63 3.92
N PRO A 781 3.91 17.72 2.95
CA PRO A 781 2.82 17.28 2.07
C PRO A 781 1.64 16.77 2.88
N LEU A 782 1.87 15.82 3.81
CA LEU A 782 0.81 15.22 4.64
C LEU A 782 -0.01 16.25 5.42
N GLY A 783 0.62 17.27 5.98
CA GLY A 783 -0.04 18.37 6.69
C GLY A 783 -0.94 19.19 5.77
N LEU A 784 -0.51 19.44 4.52
CA LEU A 784 -1.35 20.09 3.51
C LEU A 784 -2.55 19.21 3.13
N GLY A 785 -2.34 17.89 2.99
CA GLY A 785 -3.43 16.94 2.75
C GLY A 785 -4.41 16.86 3.92
N ALA A 786 -3.91 16.87 5.15
CA ALA A 786 -4.71 16.93 6.36
C ALA A 786 -5.55 18.23 6.43
N LEU A 787 -4.99 19.36 6.00
CA LEU A 787 -5.73 20.62 5.89
C LEU A 787 -6.85 20.51 4.85
N VAL A 788 -6.57 19.93 3.68
CA VAL A 788 -7.61 19.67 2.65
C VAL A 788 -8.68 18.73 3.19
N SER A 789 -8.29 17.63 3.85
CA SER A 789 -9.22 16.70 4.48
C SER A 789 -10.11 17.39 5.50
N ARG A 790 -9.56 18.27 6.34
CA ARG A 790 -10.33 19.06 7.31
C ARG A 790 -11.32 20.01 6.63
N ILE A 791 -10.97 20.61 5.50
CA ILE A 791 -11.89 21.45 4.70
C ILE A 791 -13.02 20.60 4.11
N THR A 792 -12.73 19.37 3.71
CA THR A 792 -13.73 18.42 3.16
C THR A 792 -14.44 17.57 4.22
N ASP A 793 -14.25 17.87 5.51
CA ASP A 793 -14.76 17.10 6.65
C ASP A 793 -14.43 15.58 6.59
N ALA A 794 -13.25 15.26 6.08
CA ALA A 794 -12.73 13.91 5.98
C ALA A 794 -11.86 13.57 7.20
N GLN A 795 -12.00 12.35 7.71
CA GLN A 795 -11.24 11.89 8.88
C GLN A 795 -9.73 11.92 8.61
N LEU A 796 -8.99 12.50 9.55
CA LEU A 796 -7.52 12.57 9.53
C LEU A 796 -6.86 11.19 9.75
N GLY A 797 -7.63 10.23 10.27
CA GLY A 797 -7.23 8.84 10.41
C GLY A 797 -5.91 8.68 11.18
N LEU A 798 -4.98 7.91 10.60
CA LEU A 798 -3.71 7.57 11.26
C LEU A 798 -2.58 8.57 10.95
N VAL A 799 -2.81 9.68 10.24
CA VAL A 799 -1.75 10.53 9.67
C VAL A 799 -0.70 10.96 10.71
N PHE A 800 -1.11 11.43 11.89
CA PHE A 800 -0.20 11.83 12.96
C PHE A 800 0.65 10.68 13.49
N LEU A 801 0.04 9.52 13.72
CA LEU A 801 0.74 8.31 14.17
C LEU A 801 1.84 7.93 13.18
N ASN A 802 1.58 8.07 11.88
CA ASN A 802 2.55 7.73 10.85
C ASN A 802 3.72 8.69 10.76
N ILE A 803 3.49 9.99 10.95
CA ILE A 803 4.58 10.97 11.04
C ILE A 803 5.47 10.65 12.26
N LEU A 804 4.86 10.31 13.40
CA LEU A 804 5.58 9.94 14.62
C LEU A 804 6.36 8.61 14.47
N LEU A 805 5.75 7.59 13.88
CA LEU A 805 6.41 6.31 13.59
C LEU A 805 7.55 6.49 12.58
N MET A 806 7.36 7.32 11.55
CA MET A 806 8.42 7.67 10.60
C MET A 806 9.58 8.34 11.31
N LEU A 807 9.30 9.32 12.17
CA LEU A 807 10.32 9.98 12.97
C LEU A 807 11.08 8.97 13.84
N LEU A 808 10.37 8.11 14.56
CA LEU A 808 10.96 7.09 15.44
C LEU A 808 11.82 6.07 14.68
N VAL A 809 11.33 5.55 13.55
CA VAL A 809 12.09 4.58 12.74
C VAL A 809 13.35 5.23 12.17
N LEU A 810 13.27 6.48 11.69
CA LEU A 810 14.42 7.19 11.14
C LEU A 810 15.41 7.64 12.23
N THR A 811 14.95 8.00 13.43
CA THR A 811 15.85 8.33 14.56
C THR A 811 16.61 7.10 15.02
N LEU A 812 15.94 5.96 15.21
CA LEU A 812 16.60 4.69 15.54
C LEU A 812 17.59 4.26 14.45
N THR A 813 17.19 4.38 13.19
CA THR A 813 18.07 4.11 12.03
C THR A 813 19.30 5.01 12.05
N GLY A 814 19.11 6.32 12.29
CA GLY A 814 20.19 7.29 12.36
C GLY A 814 21.16 7.06 13.51
N MET A 815 20.64 6.77 14.71
CA MET A 815 21.48 6.43 15.88
C MET A 815 22.31 5.18 15.62
N TRP A 816 21.76 4.21 14.91
CA TRP A 816 22.49 2.99 14.55
C TRP A 816 23.55 3.24 13.46
N LEU A 817 23.32 4.16 12.51
CA LEU A 817 24.35 4.59 11.56
C LEU A 817 25.52 5.30 12.25
N ASP A 818 25.23 6.16 13.24
CA ASP A 818 26.25 6.79 14.08
C ASP A 818 27.09 5.72 14.79
N MET A 819 26.44 4.68 15.32
CA MET A 819 27.11 3.55 15.95
C MET A 819 28.00 2.76 14.98
N LEU A 820 27.50 2.49 13.76
CA LEU A 820 28.27 1.78 12.73
C LEU A 820 29.48 2.57 12.25
N THR A 821 29.46 3.91 12.34
CA THR A 821 30.58 4.77 11.95
C THR A 821 31.82 4.52 12.80
N PHE A 822 31.64 4.07 14.05
CA PHE A 822 32.72 3.73 14.98
C PHE A 822 32.76 2.23 15.31
N ALA A 823 32.28 1.37 14.41
CA ALA A 823 32.17 -0.07 14.68
C ALA A 823 33.51 -0.75 15.02
N ASP A 824 34.61 -0.28 14.42
CA ASP A 824 35.95 -0.82 14.65
C ASP A 824 36.47 -0.54 16.07
N GLU A 825 35.90 0.45 16.76
CA GLU A 825 36.24 0.78 18.15
C GLU A 825 35.53 -0.12 19.17
N ARG A 826 34.75 -1.09 18.70
CA ARG A 826 34.08 -2.06 19.59
C ARG A 826 35.07 -2.84 20.45
N MET A 827 36.33 -2.97 20.05
CA MET A 827 37.37 -3.59 20.87
C MET A 827 37.63 -2.83 22.18
N PHE A 828 37.37 -1.52 22.23
CA PHE A 828 37.60 -0.67 23.40
C PHE A 828 36.38 -0.57 24.33
N TYR A 829 35.23 -1.14 23.96
CA TYR A 829 33.98 -1.05 24.73
C TYR A 829 33.31 -2.42 24.88
N SER A 830 32.94 -2.78 26.11
CA SER A 830 32.31 -4.07 26.43
C SER A 830 30.93 -4.28 25.79
N SER A 831 30.22 -3.20 25.42
CA SER A 831 28.88 -3.29 24.82
C SER A 831 28.61 -2.23 23.76
N ARG A 832 27.65 -2.52 22.87
CA ARG A 832 27.15 -1.60 21.83
C ARG A 832 26.57 -0.31 22.43
N TYR A 833 25.93 -0.42 23.59
CA TYR A 833 25.40 0.70 24.34
C TYR A 833 26.50 1.58 24.93
N GLY A 834 27.61 0.99 25.40
CA GLY A 834 28.78 1.74 25.88
C GLY A 834 29.42 2.61 24.79
N LEU A 835 29.50 2.08 23.57
CA LEU A 835 29.95 2.85 22.40
C LEU A 835 28.99 4.02 22.10
N LEU A 836 27.68 3.77 22.12
CA LEU A 836 26.67 4.80 21.89
C LEU A 836 26.71 5.89 23.00
N ALA A 837 26.91 5.48 24.25
CA ALA A 837 27.10 6.38 25.39
C ALA A 837 28.34 7.28 25.21
N SER A 838 29.44 6.71 24.69
CA SER A 838 30.65 7.45 24.35
C SER A 838 30.43 8.45 23.22
N ILE A 839 29.75 8.03 22.15
CA ILE A 839 29.43 8.90 21.00
C ILE A 839 28.58 10.09 21.44
N TYR A 840 27.51 9.86 22.20
CA TYR A 840 26.62 10.95 22.59
C TYR A 840 27.07 11.71 23.84
N GLN A 841 28.13 11.24 24.53
CA GLN A 841 28.62 11.68 25.84
C GLN A 841 27.56 11.49 26.93
N LEU A 842 27.93 11.18 28.17
CA LEU A 842 26.97 10.85 29.26
C LEU A 842 25.81 11.86 29.44
N ARG A 843 26.04 13.17 29.23
CA ARG A 843 24.98 14.21 29.25
C ARG A 843 24.11 14.22 27.98
N GLY A 844 24.70 13.97 26.81
CA GLY A 844 23.98 13.91 25.55
C GLY A 844 23.24 12.58 25.34
N MET A 845 23.73 11.47 25.91
CA MET A 845 23.02 10.19 25.88
C MET A 845 21.72 10.27 26.68
N SER A 846 21.72 10.91 27.86
CA SER A 846 20.49 11.13 28.63
C SER A 846 19.45 11.93 27.83
N THR A 847 19.86 13.01 27.15
CA THR A 847 18.93 13.79 26.31
C THR A 847 18.46 13.03 25.06
N GLN A 848 19.31 12.22 24.43
CA GLN A 848 18.92 11.40 23.27
C GLN A 848 18.04 10.22 23.64
N VAL A 849 18.34 9.55 24.75
CA VAL A 849 17.48 8.49 25.32
C VAL A 849 16.15 9.10 25.75
N ALA A 850 16.16 10.25 26.46
CA ALA A 850 14.94 10.96 26.82
C ALA A 850 14.13 11.39 25.57
N TYR A 851 14.79 11.80 24.49
CA TYR A 851 14.12 12.12 23.23
C TYR A 851 13.44 10.91 22.59
N VAL A 852 14.12 9.76 22.52
CA VAL A 852 13.53 8.51 22.00
C VAL A 852 12.42 7.99 22.93
N VAL A 853 12.63 8.06 24.25
CA VAL A 853 11.60 7.70 25.24
C VAL A 853 10.39 8.62 25.12
N ALA A 854 10.59 9.93 24.95
CA ALA A 854 9.50 10.87 24.72
C ALA A 854 8.74 10.53 23.43
N GLN A 855 9.44 10.22 22.34
CA GLN A 855 8.79 9.75 21.09
C GLN A 855 7.96 8.48 21.32
N LEU A 856 8.52 7.49 22.03
CA LEU A 856 7.81 6.26 22.36
C LEU A 856 6.59 6.52 23.24
N VAL A 857 6.71 7.37 24.26
CA VAL A 857 5.59 7.75 25.13
C VAL A 857 4.48 8.40 24.32
N VAL A 858 4.80 9.36 23.45
CA VAL A 858 3.82 10.03 22.58
C VAL A 858 3.16 9.02 21.62
N VAL A 859 3.94 8.13 21.01
CA VAL A 859 3.41 7.06 20.14
C VAL A 859 2.48 6.13 20.91
N VAL A 860 2.86 5.70 22.11
CA VAL A 860 2.07 4.79 22.96
C VAL A 860 0.80 5.49 23.47
N GLN A 861 0.88 6.77 23.84
CA GLN A 861 -0.29 7.54 24.25
C GLN A 861 -1.27 7.70 23.10
N LEU A 862 -0.79 8.12 21.92
CA LEU A 862 -1.63 8.25 20.74
C LEU A 862 -2.21 6.89 20.31
N TRP A 863 -1.42 5.82 20.40
CA TRP A 863 -1.89 4.46 20.16
C TRP A 863 -3.00 4.07 21.12
N ARG A 864 -2.83 4.28 22.43
CA ARG A 864 -3.86 3.96 23.43
C ARG A 864 -5.13 4.76 23.21
N GLN A 865 -5.01 6.04 22.85
CA GLN A 865 -6.16 6.87 22.48
C GLN A 865 -6.84 6.34 21.21
N LEU A 866 -6.08 5.91 20.21
CA LEU A 866 -6.59 5.34 18.98
C LEU A 866 -7.26 3.97 19.20
N VAL A 867 -6.77 3.14 20.12
CA VAL A 867 -7.37 1.85 20.45
C VAL A 867 -8.60 1.99 21.32
N GLY A 868 -8.55 2.84 22.36
CA GLY A 868 -9.61 2.98 23.37
C GLY A 868 -10.74 3.93 22.99
N SER A 869 -10.69 4.57 21.81
CA SER A 869 -11.77 5.41 21.30
C SER A 869 -12.66 4.61 20.35
N ASP A 870 -13.94 4.47 20.67
CA ASP A 870 -14.94 3.87 19.76
C ASP A 870 -15.20 4.77 18.52
N SER A 871 -14.85 6.05 18.64
CA SER A 871 -14.80 7.03 17.56
C SER A 871 -13.34 7.42 17.27
N ALA A 872 -12.86 7.26 16.04
CA ALA A 872 -11.53 7.73 15.64
C ALA A 872 -11.30 9.19 16.07
N PRO A 873 -10.07 9.59 16.46
CA PRO A 873 -9.80 10.95 16.90
C PRO A 873 -10.17 11.95 15.80
N ARG A 874 -10.97 12.94 16.20
CA ARG A 874 -11.41 14.07 15.35
C ARG A 874 -10.25 14.97 14.96
#